data_AF-A0A0F7RS28-F1
#
_entry.id   AF-A0A0F7RS28-F1
#
_cell.length_a   1.000
_cell.length_b   1.000
_cell.length_c   1.000
_cell.angle_alpha   90.00
_cell.angle_beta   90.00
_cell.angle_gamma   90.00
#
_symmetry.space_group_name_H-M   'P 1'
#
loop_
_entity.id
_entity.type
_entity.pdbx_description
1 polymer ?
#
loop_
_entity_poly.entity_id
_entity_poly.type
_entity_poly.pdbx_seq_one_letter_code
_entity_poly.pdbx_strand_id
1 'polypeptide(L)'
;MALRKRSSQNAHRDSLMDDGNDDIESASSKRMRADRRNPLSNREDNVTPEQSQSQPQNTRRTARSQAIAQPDEEDDGIVTPDEAEAGPEEDEDEDGDGNEDMDGDEEDQIDSDEDRAEEERRLAEADQGTAQSGIVEKIELRNFMCHANFSIEFGPKVNLVMGRNGSGKSAILTAIMIALGGKTSSTNRGSSLKDLVKKGEHSATITVTVRNQGSDAFKPEAYGSHIVIERRILAEGGGTWKMKSASGKIVATTKSELESFCDFANIQPDNPIHILTQDTARQFLGSSDPAEVYKFFLEGTQLSQLVREYNLIETHIRSMKSALALKSGALEQLEAQAQQALQQWQKVREMRGYQDKIDALDREYVWVQVRDAEAQLQEAVDKTERIRTKLVKCDESLNQTMEALKKCEELIVELEDEGTKFGSEFSPIQQQHEELTRKHKNLEQQVEAFILQERELNDKVTGINRSIERYEDQIREETAKLAKDGQSRRQQLEEERQTVKRQCQELQDKMVDKEEQQRELEVKIAEVAQREEQASEHLRRLRDEFSMNDSRLAQLRESSHNRLAAFGGPKVPALLQAINSERGWRSRPIGPLGTHVKLKDMRWKKVLESVIGNNLNAFFVSNHGDRVRLKKIMDRVGVHSPIVIGAETLFDYSSGEPNPEITTILRVLDCDNEIVKRQLILAVHIERAALVEKRADGDRLMRTQPHNVQACFSADMFSISGGRSGSLSTALQEHKGAPRLSQNVGDVIRSLENEQQRLDQEISESTQRLREHKQEKAGLERDKDTCKGDLNNLRRRKDVLGQQRSRLDEQMQEAAPGNISALEDAKREVQKGKEHILQQFQDIQSQKTGIEAQRVPVQEEIKALETRMRQLESRVDGLPERLEKAVEERVKHMNNRDHWKKKHVSIEAEIKASESEEASLEEDYQSVEQEALRYCDKVETTRTMIQIEAEKKELQLLKKKAASEAGISLEQAAEELQKRKSALNEAKDEVKSMNEAERRLRSSLAVRYAKWNFFRRSIAVRAKSNFARNLGTRGYEGTLKFNHKSEKLSLVVDTRAHDQSNRAGSAATQTQRAAQQHSNKGMSGGERSFATACLLLSLWQAMSSPIRCLDEFDIFMDQVNRRVALQMIINEAKATPHVQYIMITPQDMPDMRGELDDVRILVVNPPERNEGALAG
;
A
#
# COMPACT_ATOMS: atom_id res chain seq x y z
N MET A 1 35.10 62.47 -21.29
CA MET A 1 36.57 62.43 -21.41
C MET A 1 36.96 61.23 -22.29
N ALA A 2 38.04 61.38 -23.06
CA ALA A 2 39.00 60.37 -23.57
C ALA A 2 38.65 58.84 -23.65
N LEU A 3 39.10 58.05 -24.64
CA LEU A 3 39.77 58.26 -25.95
C LEU A 3 40.01 56.88 -26.63
N ARG A 4 39.59 56.67 -27.90
CA ARG A 4 40.19 55.74 -28.91
C ARG A 4 40.20 54.20 -28.58
N LYS A 5 40.27 53.24 -29.52
CA LYS A 5 40.78 53.21 -30.92
C LYS A 5 40.19 51.96 -31.66
N ARG A 6 39.71 52.16 -32.91
CA ARG A 6 40.08 51.48 -34.21
C ARG A 6 40.20 49.93 -34.30
N SER A 7 39.89 49.25 -35.42
CA SER A 7 39.42 49.68 -36.77
C SER A 7 39.09 48.51 -37.72
N SER A 8 38.13 48.73 -38.66
CA SER A 8 38.05 48.25 -40.08
C SER A 8 38.26 46.76 -40.43
N GLN A 9 37.58 46.14 -41.39
CA GLN A 9 37.13 46.56 -42.74
C GLN A 9 35.85 45.75 -43.14
N ASN A 10 35.09 45.97 -44.21
CA ASN A 10 34.69 47.09 -45.10
C ASN A 10 33.92 46.42 -46.30
N ALA A 11 33.12 47.20 -47.06
CA ALA A 11 32.47 46.84 -48.35
C ALA A 11 31.24 45.88 -48.34
N HIS A 12 30.19 46.08 -49.15
CA HIS A 12 29.65 47.32 -49.76
C HIS A 12 28.23 47.11 -50.38
N ARG A 13 27.40 48.16 -50.31
CA ARG A 13 26.38 48.63 -51.30
C ARG A 13 25.07 47.88 -51.59
N ASP A 14 24.00 48.70 -51.54
CA ASP A 14 22.98 49.01 -52.58
C ASP A 14 22.20 47.87 -53.30
N SER A 15 20.94 48.01 -53.72
CA SER A 15 19.81 48.92 -53.38
C SER A 15 18.57 48.54 -54.24
N LEU A 16 17.34 48.79 -53.73
CA LEU A 16 16.11 49.11 -54.48
C LEU A 16 15.45 48.08 -55.44
N MET A 17 14.17 47.78 -55.15
CA MET A 17 12.98 47.81 -56.03
C MET A 17 12.99 47.16 -57.45
N ASP A 18 12.11 46.17 -57.65
CA ASP A 18 10.82 46.26 -58.40
C ASP A 18 10.49 45.07 -59.34
N ASP A 19 9.17 44.79 -59.43
CA ASP A 19 8.33 44.02 -60.38
C ASP A 19 8.84 42.85 -61.29
N GLY A 20 7.97 41.83 -61.44
CA GLY A 20 7.55 41.38 -62.78
C GLY A 20 7.79 39.93 -63.27
N ASN A 21 6.86 39.02 -62.95
CA ASN A 21 6.27 37.93 -63.78
C ASN A 21 7.08 36.80 -64.52
N ASP A 22 6.33 35.72 -64.79
CA ASP A 22 6.46 34.68 -65.84
C ASP A 22 7.49 33.52 -65.71
N ASP A 23 7.10 32.51 -64.93
CA ASP A 23 6.81 31.09 -65.29
C ASP A 23 7.58 30.26 -66.38
N ILE A 24 7.42 28.93 -66.25
CA ILE A 24 7.58 27.83 -67.25
C ILE A 24 9.00 27.24 -67.41
N GLU A 25 9.28 25.92 -67.40
CA GLU A 25 8.59 24.68 -66.94
C GLU A 25 9.61 23.51 -66.97
N SER A 26 9.17 22.33 -66.51
CA SER A 26 9.46 20.97 -67.02
C SER A 26 10.19 20.01 -66.05
N ALA A 27 9.78 18.73 -65.91
CA ALA A 27 8.56 18.07 -66.37
C ALA A 27 8.29 16.77 -65.59
N SER A 28 7.03 16.36 -65.52
CA SER A 28 6.67 14.94 -65.60
C SER A 28 5.29 14.73 -66.22
N SER A 29 5.13 13.65 -66.98
CA SER A 29 3.98 13.31 -67.82
C SER A 29 3.27 12.04 -67.26
N LYS A 30 2.06 11.58 -67.62
CA LYS A 30 1.27 11.63 -68.87
C LYS A 30 -0.13 10.98 -68.65
N ARG A 31 -1.22 11.52 -69.24
CA ARG A 31 -2.44 10.83 -69.82
C ARG A 31 -3.35 9.91 -68.94
N MET A 32 -4.64 9.62 -69.27
CA MET A 32 -5.75 10.32 -69.96
C MET A 32 -7.06 9.43 -69.98
N ARG A 33 -8.27 10.01 -69.83
CA ARG A 33 -9.64 9.48 -70.19
C ARG A 33 -10.18 8.21 -69.47
N ALA A 34 -11.50 7.93 -69.36
CA ALA A 34 -12.75 8.73 -69.36
C ALA A 34 -14.01 7.88 -69.03
N ASP A 35 -15.10 8.57 -68.65
CA ASP A 35 -16.54 8.31 -68.92
C ASP A 35 -17.46 7.42 -68.03
N ARG A 36 -18.54 8.08 -67.54
CA ARG A 36 -19.99 7.68 -67.50
C ARG A 36 -20.53 6.55 -66.58
N ARG A 37 -21.31 6.94 -65.54
CA ARG A 37 -22.81 7.07 -65.58
C ARG A 37 -23.43 7.45 -64.21
N ASN A 38 -24.35 8.41 -64.25
CA ASN A 38 -25.50 8.58 -63.32
C ASN A 38 -26.73 7.87 -63.98
N PRO A 39 -27.96 7.69 -63.40
CA PRO A 39 -28.71 8.75 -62.66
C PRO A 39 -29.83 8.36 -61.62
N LEU A 40 -30.35 9.40 -60.91
CA LEU A 40 -31.74 9.57 -60.38
C LEU A 40 -32.20 8.70 -59.17
N SER A 41 -33.11 9.15 -58.27
CA SER A 41 -34.05 10.31 -58.30
C SER A 41 -34.43 10.92 -56.93
N ASN A 42 -34.73 12.23 -56.92
CA ASN A 42 -35.79 12.95 -56.17
C ASN A 42 -35.82 12.95 -54.61
N ARG A 43 -35.83 14.12 -53.93
CA ARG A 43 -36.88 15.18 -53.80
C ARG A 43 -38.08 14.72 -52.97
N GLU A 44 -38.68 15.50 -52.07
CA GLU A 44 -38.38 16.81 -51.43
C GLU A 44 -39.42 16.97 -50.28
N ASP A 45 -39.22 17.93 -49.36
CA ASP A 45 -40.30 18.62 -48.61
C ASP A 45 -41.18 17.87 -47.56
N ASN A 46 -41.71 18.50 -46.49
CA ASN A 46 -41.35 19.72 -45.72
C ASN A 46 -42.23 19.80 -44.43
N VAL A 47 -42.11 20.89 -43.68
CA VAL A 47 -43.04 21.47 -42.70
C VAL A 47 -42.89 21.04 -41.23
N THR A 48 -42.16 21.89 -40.51
CA THR A 48 -42.13 22.11 -39.06
C THR A 48 -43.45 22.73 -38.54
N PRO A 49 -43.58 23.04 -37.23
CA PRO A 49 -43.21 24.39 -36.84
C PRO A 49 -42.36 24.48 -35.56
N GLU A 50 -41.53 25.52 -35.55
CA GLU A 50 -40.74 25.96 -34.41
C GLU A 50 -41.60 26.75 -33.40
N GLN A 51 -41.12 26.82 -32.15
CA GLN A 51 -40.80 28.04 -31.38
C GLN A 51 -40.90 27.71 -29.88
N SER A 52 -39.80 27.47 -29.16
CA SER A 52 -38.72 28.39 -28.77
C SER A 52 -39.15 29.43 -27.72
N GLN A 53 -38.65 29.27 -26.49
CA GLN A 53 -37.80 30.29 -25.84
C GLN A 53 -37.05 29.73 -24.62
N SER A 54 -35.73 29.90 -24.68
CA SER A 54 -34.74 30.10 -23.62
C SER A 54 -35.12 29.87 -22.13
N GLN A 55 -34.46 28.88 -21.50
CA GLN A 55 -33.30 29.03 -20.58
C GLN A 55 -33.35 30.04 -19.39
N PRO A 56 -32.46 29.92 -18.36
CA PRO A 56 -31.40 28.91 -18.13
C PRO A 56 -31.21 28.39 -16.66
N GLN A 57 -30.23 27.48 -16.49
CA GLN A 57 -29.32 27.36 -15.32
C GLN A 57 -29.90 26.84 -13.96
N ASN A 58 -29.26 25.98 -13.15
CA ASN A 58 -27.87 25.49 -13.13
C ASN A 58 -27.69 24.33 -12.11
N THR A 59 -26.51 23.70 -12.17
CA THR A 59 -25.76 23.05 -11.05
C THR A 59 -26.21 21.75 -10.35
N ARG A 60 -25.44 20.70 -10.67
CA ARG A 60 -24.60 19.85 -9.77
C ARG A 60 -25.22 18.93 -8.68
N ARG A 61 -24.84 17.66 -8.86
CA ARG A 61 -24.17 16.73 -7.90
C ARG A 61 -25.00 15.77 -7.01
N THR A 62 -24.55 14.51 -7.10
CA THR A 62 -24.37 13.49 -6.04
C THR A 62 -25.57 12.79 -5.38
N ALA A 63 -25.70 11.52 -5.79
CA ALA A 63 -25.58 10.32 -4.94
C ALA A 63 -26.78 9.80 -4.13
N ARG A 64 -26.95 8.46 -4.24
CA ARG A 64 -27.50 7.49 -3.27
C ARG A 64 -28.72 7.91 -2.44
N SER A 65 -29.81 7.14 -2.55
CA SER A 65 -30.16 6.18 -1.50
C SER A 65 -31.25 5.16 -1.89
N GLN A 66 -30.96 3.91 -1.52
CA GLN A 66 -31.87 2.90 -0.93
C GLN A 66 -33.18 2.50 -1.66
N ALA A 67 -33.21 1.22 -2.04
CA ALA A 67 -34.44 0.42 -2.13
C ALA A 67 -34.78 -0.18 -0.75
N ILE A 68 -36.08 -0.38 -0.46
CA ILE A 68 -36.62 -1.49 0.33
C ILE A 68 -38.02 -1.84 -0.20
N ALA A 69 -38.22 -3.07 -0.65
CA ALA A 69 -39.50 -3.78 -0.68
C ALA A 69 -39.23 -5.31 -0.71
N GLN A 70 -40.02 -6.08 0.04
CA GLN A 70 -39.91 -7.54 0.29
C GLN A 70 -41.02 -8.30 -0.52
N PRO A 71 -41.31 -9.61 -0.31
CA PRO A 71 -40.52 -10.79 0.12
C PRO A 71 -40.73 -12.03 -0.83
N ASP A 72 -40.48 -13.25 -0.30
CA ASP A 72 -40.93 -14.60 -0.73
C ASP A 72 -40.07 -15.33 -1.79
N GLU A 73 -39.67 -16.61 -1.68
CA GLU A 73 -39.43 -17.57 -0.55
C GLU A 73 -38.61 -18.79 -1.11
N GLU A 74 -38.21 -19.79 -0.28
CA GLU A 74 -37.42 -21.02 -0.58
C GLU A 74 -35.89 -20.78 -0.83
N ASP A 75 -34.88 -21.18 0.00
CA ASP A 75 -34.50 -22.47 0.67
C ASP A 75 -33.88 -23.48 -0.33
N ASP A 76 -32.76 -24.21 -0.14
CA ASP A 76 -31.78 -24.48 0.95
C ASP A 76 -30.40 -23.81 0.68
N GLY A 77 -29.32 -23.80 1.50
CA GLY A 77 -29.00 -24.38 2.80
C GLY A 77 -27.48 -24.73 2.90
N ILE A 78 -26.95 -24.88 4.13
CA ILE A 78 -25.61 -25.43 4.52
C ILE A 78 -24.43 -24.45 4.79
N VAL A 79 -24.29 -24.13 6.09
CA VAL A 79 -23.08 -24.19 6.97
C VAL A 79 -21.77 -23.48 6.57
N THR A 80 -21.48 -22.40 7.31
CA THR A 80 -20.14 -21.88 7.64
C THR A 80 -19.52 -22.60 8.85
N PRO A 81 -18.19 -22.58 8.99
CA PRO A 81 -17.60 -22.32 10.30
C PRO A 81 -16.45 -21.29 10.30
N ASP A 82 -16.59 -20.31 11.19
CA ASP A 82 -15.59 -19.51 11.91
C ASP A 82 -14.17 -19.30 11.32
N GLU A 83 -13.88 -18.06 10.93
CA GLU A 83 -12.53 -17.48 10.97
C GLU A 83 -12.36 -16.70 12.28
N ALA A 84 -11.38 -17.09 13.11
CA ALA A 84 -10.97 -16.35 14.29
C ALA A 84 -9.67 -15.58 14.02
N GLU A 85 -9.63 -14.31 14.40
CA GLU A 85 -8.44 -13.46 14.27
C GLU A 85 -7.32 -13.89 15.23
N ALA A 86 -6.10 -14.03 14.69
CA ALA A 86 -4.86 -14.03 15.47
C ALA A 86 -3.84 -13.14 14.75
N GLY A 87 -3.21 -12.21 15.48
CA GLY A 87 -2.26 -11.24 14.92
C GLY A 87 -0.88 -11.85 14.65
N PRO A 88 -0.02 -11.15 13.88
CA PRO A 88 1.36 -11.57 13.68
C PRO A 88 2.21 -11.20 14.90
N GLU A 89 2.83 -12.19 15.53
CA GLU A 89 3.98 -11.98 16.40
C GLU A 89 5.28 -11.92 15.58
N GLU A 90 6.30 -11.31 16.18
CA GLU A 90 7.59 -11.02 15.56
C GLU A 90 8.55 -12.19 15.84
N ASP A 91 9.15 -12.77 14.80
CA ASP A 91 10.23 -13.76 14.95
C ASP A 91 11.57 -13.09 14.65
N GLU A 92 12.50 -13.18 15.62
CA GLU A 92 13.86 -12.65 15.56
C GLU A 92 14.80 -13.62 14.82
N ASP A 93 15.71 -13.09 13.99
CA ASP A 93 16.75 -13.88 13.32
C ASP A 93 17.88 -14.27 14.31
N GLU A 94 17.89 -15.51 14.83
CA GLU A 94 19.07 -16.10 15.50
C GLU A 94 19.78 -17.14 14.59
N ASP A 95 20.96 -16.76 14.06
CA ASP A 95 21.89 -17.67 13.41
C ASP A 95 22.61 -18.56 14.45
N GLY A 96 22.16 -19.82 14.58
CA GLY A 96 22.79 -20.85 15.41
C GLY A 96 23.41 -21.99 14.60
N ASP A 97 24.72 -21.92 14.34
CA ASP A 97 25.47 -23.02 13.68
C ASP A 97 25.78 -24.15 14.69
N GLY A 98 25.37 -25.39 14.39
CA GLY A 98 25.47 -26.49 15.35
C GLY A 98 24.69 -27.77 15.01
N ASN A 99 24.79 -28.29 13.77
CA ASN A 99 24.26 -29.62 13.45
C ASN A 99 25.33 -30.72 13.65
N GLU A 100 25.41 -31.25 14.88
CA GLU A 100 26.08 -32.53 15.16
C GLU A 100 25.19 -33.73 14.74
N ASP A 101 25.82 -34.89 14.52
CA ASP A 101 25.19 -36.09 13.96
C ASP A 101 24.06 -36.68 14.84
N MET A 102 22.81 -36.60 14.35
CA MET A 102 21.66 -37.36 14.85
C MET A 102 20.84 -37.95 13.68
N ASP A 103 21.45 -38.82 12.88
CA ASP A 103 20.68 -39.81 12.09
C ASP A 103 20.30 -40.98 13.04
N GLY A 104 19.17 -40.83 13.73
CA GLY A 104 18.57 -41.85 14.59
C GLY A 104 17.10 -42.06 14.23
N ASP A 105 16.68 -43.32 14.12
CA ASP A 105 15.38 -43.77 13.61
C ASP A 105 14.17 -42.96 14.14
N GLU A 106 13.57 -42.10 13.30
CA GLU A 106 12.21 -41.58 13.54
C GLU A 106 11.22 -42.75 13.39
N GLU A 107 10.56 -43.12 14.49
CA GLU A 107 9.70 -44.30 14.56
C GLU A 107 8.53 -44.23 13.56
N ASP A 108 8.40 -45.25 12.71
CA ASP A 108 7.23 -45.48 11.86
C ASP A 108 5.97 -45.72 12.75
N GLN A 109 5.26 -44.66 13.15
CA GLN A 109 3.94 -44.73 13.80
C GLN A 109 2.84 -44.01 12.98
N ILE A 110 2.71 -44.40 11.70
CA ILE A 110 1.56 -44.05 10.86
C ILE A 110 0.98 -45.34 10.25
N ASP A 111 0.51 -46.25 11.11
CA ASP A 111 -0.17 -47.50 10.71
C ASP A 111 -1.58 -47.54 11.33
N SER A 112 -2.59 -47.14 10.54
CA SER A 112 -4.00 -47.59 10.61
C SER A 112 -4.90 -46.76 9.70
N ASP A 113 -4.74 -45.43 9.68
CA ASP A 113 -5.60 -44.53 8.89
C ASP A 113 -5.21 -44.49 7.40
N GLU A 114 -3.91 -44.57 7.05
CA GLU A 114 -3.49 -44.65 5.64
C GLU A 114 -3.92 -45.97 4.99
N ASP A 115 -3.78 -47.10 5.69
CA ASP A 115 -4.26 -48.42 5.23
C ASP A 115 -5.78 -48.45 5.04
N ARG A 116 -6.56 -47.87 5.96
CA ARG A 116 -8.01 -47.72 5.78
C ARG A 116 -8.36 -46.85 4.58
N ALA A 117 -7.65 -45.74 4.39
CA ALA A 117 -7.82 -44.88 3.24
C ALA A 117 -7.31 -45.50 1.91
N GLU A 118 -6.53 -46.59 1.95
CA GLU A 118 -6.17 -47.41 0.80
C GLU A 118 -7.26 -48.46 0.49
N GLU A 119 -7.79 -49.14 1.50
CA GLU A 119 -8.92 -50.07 1.38
C GLU A 119 -10.17 -49.36 0.84
N GLU A 120 -10.52 -48.19 1.41
CA GLU A 120 -11.66 -47.37 0.97
C GLU A 120 -11.49 -46.85 -0.47
N ARG A 121 -10.27 -46.48 -0.88
CA ARG A 121 -9.98 -46.08 -2.28
C ARG A 121 -10.05 -47.26 -3.24
N ARG A 122 -9.50 -48.43 -2.90
CA ARG A 122 -9.62 -49.64 -3.73
C ARG A 122 -11.08 -50.07 -3.90
N LEU A 123 -11.89 -49.96 -2.86
CA LEU A 123 -13.32 -50.24 -2.94
C LEU A 123 -14.04 -49.23 -3.85
N ALA A 124 -13.73 -47.93 -3.73
CA ALA A 124 -14.31 -46.89 -4.59
C ALA A 124 -13.84 -46.96 -6.06
N GLU A 125 -12.61 -47.38 -6.31
CA GLU A 125 -12.06 -47.59 -7.66
C GLU A 125 -12.55 -48.88 -8.32
N ALA A 126 -12.85 -49.92 -7.53
CA ALA A 126 -13.45 -51.18 -8.00
C ALA A 126 -14.94 -51.02 -8.39
N ASP A 127 -15.65 -50.07 -7.78
CA ASP A 127 -17.05 -49.73 -8.10
C ASP A 127 -17.17 -48.91 -9.41
N GLN A 128 -16.07 -48.33 -9.89
CA GLN A 128 -16.01 -47.67 -11.19
C GLN A 128 -15.87 -48.71 -12.31
N GLY A 129 -16.79 -48.68 -13.29
CA GLY A 129 -16.76 -49.58 -14.44
C GLY A 129 -15.53 -49.40 -15.34
N THR A 130 -15.44 -50.20 -16.41
CA THR A 130 -14.31 -50.13 -17.37
C THR A 130 -14.10 -48.72 -17.92
N ALA A 131 -12.83 -48.32 -18.06
CA ALA A 131 -12.43 -47.01 -18.57
C ALA A 131 -13.20 -46.57 -19.82
N GLN A 132 -13.80 -45.39 -19.73
CA GLN A 132 -14.58 -44.79 -20.82
C GLN A 132 -13.73 -43.89 -21.73
N SER A 133 -12.54 -43.47 -21.29
CA SER A 133 -11.63 -42.59 -22.04
C SER A 133 -10.17 -43.06 -21.91
N GLY A 134 -9.29 -42.62 -22.80
CA GLY A 134 -7.83 -42.77 -22.68
C GLY A 134 -7.22 -44.14 -23.02
N ILE A 135 -8.03 -45.19 -23.22
CA ILE A 135 -7.55 -46.56 -23.55
C ILE A 135 -7.41 -46.82 -25.06
N VAL A 136 -6.42 -47.61 -25.47
CA VAL A 136 -6.19 -47.94 -26.90
C VAL A 136 -7.12 -49.06 -27.34
N GLU A 137 -7.96 -48.80 -28.33
CA GLU A 137 -8.87 -49.81 -28.89
C GLU A 137 -8.22 -50.61 -30.03
N LYS A 138 -7.42 -49.94 -30.86
CA LYS A 138 -6.82 -50.52 -32.08
C LYS A 138 -5.50 -49.87 -32.43
N ILE A 139 -4.57 -50.66 -32.97
CA ILE A 139 -3.38 -50.14 -33.67
C ILE A 139 -3.21 -50.79 -35.04
N GLU A 140 -2.90 -49.95 -36.04
CA GLU A 140 -2.60 -50.34 -37.42
C GLU A 140 -1.20 -49.84 -37.81
N LEU A 141 -0.39 -50.72 -38.39
CA LEU A 141 0.99 -50.46 -38.82
C LEU A 141 1.13 -50.72 -40.31
N ARG A 142 1.64 -49.73 -41.06
CA ARG A 142 2.01 -49.87 -42.47
C ARG A 142 3.47 -49.53 -42.66
N ASN A 143 4.22 -50.43 -43.30
CA ASN A 143 5.64 -50.29 -43.61
C ASN A 143 6.51 -49.90 -42.40
N PHE A 144 6.19 -50.43 -41.22
CA PHE A 144 6.84 -50.11 -39.95
C PHE A 144 7.67 -51.30 -39.43
N MET A 145 8.96 -51.10 -39.24
CA MET A 145 9.95 -52.12 -38.88
C MET A 145 9.85 -53.40 -39.75
N CYS A 146 9.28 -54.47 -39.19
CA CYS A 146 9.10 -55.75 -39.89
C CYS A 146 7.71 -55.89 -40.54
N HIS A 147 6.73 -55.10 -40.11
CA HIS A 147 5.34 -55.18 -40.56
C HIS A 147 5.09 -54.38 -41.84
N ALA A 148 4.66 -55.06 -42.90
CA ALA A 148 4.23 -54.41 -44.15
C ALA A 148 2.82 -53.81 -43.99
N ASN A 149 1.88 -54.63 -43.53
CA ASN A 149 0.54 -54.22 -43.11
C ASN A 149 0.12 -55.11 -41.93
N PHE A 150 -0.14 -54.52 -40.78
CA PHE A 150 -0.49 -55.22 -39.54
C PHE A 150 -1.59 -54.45 -38.80
N SER A 151 -2.53 -55.16 -38.18
CA SER A 151 -3.61 -54.56 -37.40
C SER A 151 -3.93 -55.48 -36.21
N ILE A 152 -4.12 -54.89 -35.03
CA ILE A 152 -4.53 -55.61 -33.83
C ILE A 152 -5.50 -54.75 -33.01
N GLU A 153 -6.49 -55.40 -32.41
CA GLU A 153 -7.51 -54.79 -31.57
C GLU A 153 -7.35 -55.27 -30.12
N PHE A 154 -7.42 -54.34 -29.18
CA PHE A 154 -7.25 -54.59 -27.76
C PHE A 154 -8.61 -54.61 -27.05
N GLY A 155 -8.69 -55.37 -25.96
CA GLY A 155 -9.79 -55.33 -24.99
C GLY A 155 -9.57 -54.22 -23.96
N PRO A 156 -10.62 -53.82 -23.22
CA PRO A 156 -10.58 -52.64 -22.36
C PRO A 156 -9.76 -52.81 -21.07
N LYS A 157 -9.56 -54.06 -20.60
CA LYS A 157 -8.79 -54.39 -19.39
C LYS A 157 -7.43 -55.00 -19.75
N VAL A 158 -7.26 -56.32 -19.58
CA VAL A 158 -5.97 -57.00 -19.74
C VAL A 158 -5.81 -57.57 -21.16
N ASN A 159 -4.68 -57.28 -21.78
CA ASN A 159 -4.28 -57.76 -23.09
C ASN A 159 -2.95 -58.49 -23.00
N LEU A 160 -2.91 -59.76 -23.39
CA LEU A 160 -1.70 -60.56 -23.42
C LEU A 160 -1.29 -60.89 -24.86
N VAL A 161 -0.23 -60.24 -25.32
CA VAL A 161 0.32 -60.35 -26.68
C VAL A 161 1.44 -61.40 -26.70
N MET A 162 1.20 -62.52 -27.37
CA MET A 162 2.10 -63.67 -27.43
C MET A 162 2.57 -63.95 -28.86
N GLY A 163 3.62 -64.76 -29.01
CA GLY A 163 4.10 -65.20 -30.32
C GLY A 163 5.60 -65.50 -30.34
N ARG A 164 6.05 -66.25 -31.35
CA ARG A 164 7.46 -66.69 -31.47
C ARG A 164 8.46 -65.53 -31.48
N ASN A 165 9.69 -65.76 -31.04
CA ASN A 165 10.75 -64.75 -31.11
C ASN A 165 10.99 -64.29 -32.56
N GLY A 166 11.16 -62.98 -32.76
CA GLY A 166 11.29 -62.39 -34.10
C GLY A 166 9.98 -62.17 -34.87
N SER A 167 8.80 -62.39 -34.26
CA SER A 167 7.48 -62.08 -34.85
C SER A 167 7.08 -60.60 -34.84
N GLY A 168 7.91 -59.72 -34.28
CA GLY A 168 7.64 -58.27 -34.28
C GLY A 168 6.68 -57.80 -33.18
N LYS A 169 6.54 -58.54 -32.06
CA LYS A 169 5.68 -58.17 -30.92
C LYS A 169 6.04 -56.82 -30.31
N SER A 170 7.30 -56.62 -29.91
CA SER A 170 7.79 -55.35 -29.34
C SER A 170 7.59 -54.15 -30.27
N ALA A 171 7.51 -54.36 -31.59
CA ALA A 171 7.23 -53.28 -32.54
C ALA A 171 5.84 -52.67 -32.35
N ILE A 172 4.88 -53.39 -31.76
CA ILE A 172 3.55 -52.89 -31.39
C ILE A 172 3.71 -51.81 -30.31
N LEU A 173 4.43 -52.12 -29.22
CA LEU A 173 4.68 -51.20 -28.11
C LEU A 173 5.57 -50.03 -28.54
N THR A 174 6.58 -50.26 -29.38
CA THR A 174 7.35 -49.17 -30.01
C THR A 174 6.45 -48.26 -30.87
N ALA A 175 5.50 -48.81 -31.61
CA ALA A 175 4.60 -48.03 -32.44
C ALA A 175 3.61 -47.20 -31.60
N ILE A 176 3.06 -47.76 -30.52
CA ILE A 176 2.23 -47.03 -29.54
C ILE A 176 3.01 -45.82 -28.98
N MET A 177 4.24 -46.06 -28.47
CA MET A 177 5.10 -45.02 -27.91
C MET A 177 5.38 -43.89 -28.92
N ILE A 178 5.72 -44.22 -30.17
CA ILE A 178 6.05 -43.24 -31.22
C ILE A 178 4.82 -42.49 -31.74
N ALA A 179 3.64 -43.14 -31.82
CA ALA A 179 2.41 -42.49 -32.23
C ALA A 179 1.98 -41.41 -31.22
N LEU A 180 2.04 -41.75 -29.93
CA LEU A 180 1.68 -40.89 -28.79
C LEU A 180 2.72 -39.79 -28.49
N GLY A 181 3.82 -39.71 -29.25
CA GLY A 181 4.77 -38.60 -29.18
C GLY A 181 6.04 -38.84 -28.37
N GLY A 182 6.27 -40.07 -27.89
CA GLY A 182 7.49 -40.48 -27.21
C GLY A 182 8.74 -40.40 -28.10
N LYS A 183 9.91 -40.27 -27.48
CA LYS A 183 11.19 -40.08 -28.18
C LYS A 183 11.69 -41.40 -28.74
N THR A 184 12.30 -41.37 -29.93
CA THR A 184 12.89 -42.56 -30.55
C THR A 184 13.98 -43.19 -29.67
N SER A 185 14.77 -42.38 -28.97
CA SER A 185 15.77 -42.86 -28.01
C SER A 185 15.17 -43.70 -26.87
N SER A 186 13.97 -43.36 -26.37
CA SER A 186 13.28 -44.10 -25.30
C SER A 186 12.88 -45.52 -25.75
N THR A 187 12.76 -45.76 -27.06
CA THR A 187 12.34 -47.05 -27.61
C THR A 187 13.46 -48.10 -27.62
N ASN A 188 14.73 -47.69 -27.54
CA ASN A 188 15.93 -48.52 -27.73
C ASN A 188 16.00 -49.33 -29.06
N ARG A 189 15.08 -49.12 -30.01
CA ARG A 189 15.03 -49.84 -31.30
C ARG A 189 15.56 -49.03 -32.49
N GLY A 190 15.93 -47.77 -32.29
CA GLY A 190 16.51 -46.91 -33.33
C GLY A 190 17.05 -45.60 -32.76
N SER A 191 18.04 -45.01 -33.43
CA SER A 191 18.60 -43.70 -33.04
C SER A 191 17.79 -42.53 -33.60
N SER A 192 17.06 -42.78 -34.69
CA SER A 192 16.33 -41.77 -35.45
C SER A 192 15.06 -42.37 -36.06
N LEU A 193 14.03 -41.55 -36.33
CA LEU A 193 12.73 -42.04 -36.79
C LEU A 193 12.80 -42.84 -38.10
N LYS A 194 13.73 -42.51 -39.00
CA LYS A 194 13.96 -43.25 -40.25
C LYS A 194 14.33 -44.72 -40.03
N ASP A 195 14.97 -45.05 -38.90
CA ASP A 195 15.40 -46.41 -38.57
C ASP A 195 14.20 -47.33 -38.27
N LEU A 196 13.03 -46.74 -38.02
CA LEU A 196 11.77 -47.44 -37.77
C LEU A 196 10.98 -47.75 -39.06
N VAL A 197 11.39 -47.21 -40.21
CA VAL A 197 10.75 -47.49 -41.50
C VAL A 197 11.22 -48.85 -42.01
N LYS A 198 10.30 -49.67 -42.54
CA LYS A 198 10.62 -50.99 -43.12
C LYS A 198 11.64 -50.81 -44.25
N LYS A 199 12.73 -51.59 -44.23
CA LYS A 199 13.80 -51.50 -45.24
C LYS A 199 13.23 -51.66 -46.65
N GLY A 200 13.56 -50.72 -47.54
CA GLY A 200 13.06 -50.64 -48.91
C GLY A 200 11.84 -49.72 -49.11
N GLU A 201 11.22 -49.23 -48.04
CA GLU A 201 10.02 -48.39 -48.11
C GLU A 201 10.31 -46.90 -47.91
N HIS A 202 9.56 -46.04 -48.60
CA HIS A 202 9.74 -44.58 -48.53
C HIS A 202 9.13 -43.93 -47.28
N SER A 203 8.10 -44.53 -46.69
CA SER A 203 7.44 -44.02 -45.48
C SER A 203 6.71 -45.10 -44.70
N ALA A 204 6.75 -45.02 -43.37
CA ALA A 204 5.90 -45.79 -42.47
C ALA A 204 4.69 -44.98 -42.00
N THR A 205 3.58 -45.64 -41.69
CA THR A 205 2.41 -45.03 -41.05
C THR A 205 1.94 -45.87 -39.89
N ILE A 206 1.82 -45.26 -38.72
CA ILE A 206 1.25 -45.84 -37.51
C ILE A 206 -0.10 -45.15 -37.28
N THR A 207 -1.15 -45.92 -36.98
CA THR A 207 -2.46 -45.38 -36.61
C THR A 207 -2.89 -46.01 -35.30
N VAL A 208 -3.10 -45.20 -34.26
CA VAL A 208 -3.60 -45.63 -32.95
C VAL A 208 -5.00 -45.05 -32.75
N THR A 209 -5.98 -45.90 -32.42
CA THR A 209 -7.34 -45.48 -32.08
C THR A 209 -7.51 -45.56 -30.57
N VAL A 210 -7.86 -44.44 -29.95
CA VAL A 210 -8.02 -44.30 -28.49
C VAL A 210 -9.46 -43.95 -28.17
N ARG A 211 -10.05 -44.60 -27.16
CA ARG A 211 -11.44 -44.34 -26.74
C ARG A 211 -11.58 -42.95 -26.12
N ASN A 212 -12.71 -42.29 -26.37
CA ASN A 212 -12.97 -40.93 -25.93
C ASN A 212 -14.46 -40.75 -25.55
N GLN A 213 -14.88 -41.32 -24.41
CA GLN A 213 -16.27 -41.35 -23.93
C GLN A 213 -16.33 -41.08 -22.42
N GLY A 214 -17.53 -40.85 -21.88
CA GLY A 214 -17.74 -40.54 -20.46
C GLY A 214 -17.48 -39.07 -20.11
N SER A 215 -17.42 -38.76 -18.81
CA SER A 215 -17.10 -37.42 -18.28
C SER A 215 -15.70 -36.96 -18.69
N ASP A 216 -14.77 -37.90 -18.81
CA ASP A 216 -13.34 -37.64 -19.00
C ASP A 216 -12.95 -37.72 -20.49
N ALA A 217 -13.90 -37.41 -21.37
CA ALA A 217 -13.66 -37.34 -22.81
C ALA A 217 -12.92 -36.04 -23.16
N PHE A 218 -11.82 -36.15 -23.90
CA PHE A 218 -11.08 -35.02 -24.43
C PHE A 218 -11.84 -34.40 -25.62
N LYS A 219 -12.33 -33.16 -25.44
CA LYS A 219 -13.01 -32.35 -26.46
C LYS A 219 -14.05 -33.18 -27.26
N PRO A 220 -15.08 -33.77 -26.61
CA PRO A 220 -15.97 -34.75 -27.23
C PRO A 220 -16.74 -34.18 -28.44
N GLU A 221 -17.05 -32.88 -28.46
CA GLU A 221 -17.67 -32.22 -29.61
C GLU A 221 -16.77 -32.19 -30.86
N ALA A 222 -15.45 -32.15 -30.68
CA ALA A 222 -14.48 -32.07 -31.78
C ALA A 222 -14.07 -33.47 -32.28
N TYR A 223 -13.89 -34.43 -31.37
CA TYR A 223 -13.38 -35.76 -31.70
C TYR A 223 -14.42 -36.88 -31.70
N GLY A 224 -15.54 -36.73 -30.98
CA GLY A 224 -16.52 -37.80 -30.81
C GLY A 224 -15.99 -38.96 -29.96
N SER A 225 -16.57 -40.14 -30.15
CA SER A 225 -16.43 -41.33 -29.28
C SER A 225 -15.05 -42.00 -29.26
N HIS A 226 -14.17 -41.67 -30.21
CA HIS A 226 -12.78 -42.14 -30.26
C HIS A 226 -11.90 -41.15 -31.04
N ILE A 227 -10.63 -41.07 -30.68
CA ILE A 227 -9.60 -40.24 -31.32
C ILE A 227 -8.68 -41.14 -32.15
N VAL A 228 -8.51 -40.84 -33.43
CA VAL A 228 -7.58 -41.58 -34.31
C VAL A 228 -6.30 -40.76 -34.50
N ILE A 229 -5.20 -41.25 -33.93
CA ILE A 229 -3.87 -40.63 -33.97
C ILE A 229 -3.05 -41.31 -35.08
N GLU A 230 -2.87 -40.62 -36.21
CA GLU A 230 -2.04 -41.06 -37.33
C GLU A 230 -0.66 -40.40 -37.25
N ARG A 231 0.40 -41.20 -37.15
CA ARG A 231 1.81 -40.77 -37.20
C ARG A 231 2.45 -41.31 -38.47
N ARG A 232 2.77 -40.43 -39.42
CA ARG A 232 3.52 -40.77 -40.64
C ARG A 232 4.99 -40.42 -40.49
N ILE A 233 5.87 -41.36 -40.80
CA ILE A 233 7.33 -41.24 -40.71
C ILE A 233 7.93 -41.36 -42.11
N LEU A 234 8.87 -40.50 -42.48
CA LEU A 234 9.53 -40.53 -43.79
C LEU A 234 10.94 -41.13 -43.66
N ALA A 235 11.37 -41.90 -44.67
CA ALA A 235 12.71 -42.50 -44.70
C ALA A 235 13.84 -41.45 -44.78
N GLU A 236 13.56 -40.29 -45.37
CA GLU A 236 14.47 -39.13 -45.43
C GLU A 236 14.61 -38.38 -44.09
N GLY A 237 13.75 -38.71 -43.11
CA GLY A 237 13.69 -38.06 -41.80
C GLY A 237 12.43 -37.21 -41.59
N GLY A 238 12.16 -36.88 -40.33
CA GLY A 238 10.95 -36.16 -39.93
C GLY A 238 9.68 -37.02 -40.01
N GLY A 239 8.53 -36.34 -40.02
CA GLY A 239 7.23 -36.98 -40.05
C GLY A 239 6.09 -36.03 -39.67
N THR A 240 4.85 -36.41 -39.96
CA THR A 240 3.64 -35.63 -39.63
C THR A 240 2.76 -36.36 -38.61
N TRP A 241 1.96 -35.59 -37.87
CA TRP A 241 0.86 -36.11 -37.04
C TRP A 241 -0.47 -35.66 -37.64
N LYS A 242 -1.51 -36.47 -37.48
CA LYS A 242 -2.91 -36.08 -37.70
C LYS A 242 -3.76 -36.72 -36.61
N MET A 243 -4.54 -35.91 -35.92
CA MET A 243 -5.58 -36.37 -35.00
C MET A 243 -6.92 -36.21 -35.71
N LYS A 244 -7.67 -37.30 -35.82
CA LYS A 244 -8.99 -37.33 -36.47
C LYS A 244 -10.06 -37.68 -35.44
N SER A 245 -11.24 -37.13 -35.67
CA SER A 245 -12.48 -37.53 -34.99
C SER A 245 -12.92 -38.93 -35.41
N ALA A 246 -13.89 -39.50 -34.68
CA ALA A 246 -14.55 -40.76 -34.99
C ALA A 246 -15.25 -40.77 -36.37
N SER A 247 -15.53 -39.60 -36.96
CA SER A 247 -16.03 -39.46 -38.34
C SER A 247 -14.95 -39.57 -39.43
N GLY A 248 -13.67 -39.69 -39.04
CA GLY A 248 -12.52 -39.63 -39.94
C GLY A 248 -12.06 -38.21 -40.32
N LYS A 249 -12.82 -37.16 -39.97
CA LYS A 249 -12.43 -35.76 -40.18
C LYS A 249 -11.18 -35.42 -39.36
N ILE A 250 -10.14 -34.88 -40.02
CA ILE A 250 -8.94 -34.34 -39.37
C ILE A 250 -9.33 -33.11 -38.55
N VAL A 251 -8.99 -33.12 -37.27
CA VAL A 251 -9.23 -32.02 -36.32
C VAL A 251 -7.96 -31.21 -36.11
N ALA A 252 -6.81 -31.88 -35.98
CA ALA A 252 -5.51 -31.23 -35.78
C ALA A 252 -4.36 -31.99 -36.45
N THR A 253 -3.24 -31.30 -36.69
CA THR A 253 -2.01 -31.86 -37.26
C THR A 253 -0.74 -31.44 -36.51
N THR A 254 -0.89 -30.73 -35.39
CA THR A 254 0.21 -30.21 -34.57
C THR A 254 0.59 -31.21 -33.47
N LYS A 255 1.87 -31.24 -33.09
CA LYS A 255 2.33 -32.06 -31.95
C LYS A 255 1.74 -31.55 -30.63
N SER A 256 1.56 -30.24 -30.49
CA SER A 256 1.02 -29.61 -29.28
C SER A 256 -0.42 -30.02 -28.93
N GLU A 257 -1.28 -30.31 -29.91
CA GLU A 257 -2.63 -30.85 -29.62
C GLU A 257 -2.54 -32.31 -29.13
N LEU A 258 -1.60 -33.10 -29.67
CA LEU A 258 -1.32 -34.46 -29.18
C LEU A 258 -0.74 -34.44 -27.76
N GLU A 259 0.19 -33.52 -27.48
CA GLU A 259 0.73 -33.30 -26.14
C GLU A 259 -0.40 -32.89 -25.17
N SER A 260 -1.27 -31.96 -25.57
CA SER A 260 -2.45 -31.56 -24.77
C SER A 260 -3.41 -32.72 -24.49
N PHE A 261 -3.61 -33.62 -25.46
CA PHE A 261 -4.40 -34.84 -25.26
C PHE A 261 -3.70 -35.82 -24.31
N CYS A 262 -2.40 -36.06 -24.50
CA CYS A 262 -1.61 -36.95 -23.66
C CYS A 262 -1.54 -36.43 -22.22
N ASP A 263 -1.37 -35.13 -22.00
CA ASP A 263 -1.37 -34.52 -20.66
C ASP A 263 -2.76 -34.63 -20.00
N PHE A 264 -3.84 -34.34 -20.74
CA PHE A 264 -5.22 -34.48 -20.24
C PHE A 264 -5.57 -35.92 -19.87
N ALA A 265 -5.18 -36.89 -20.70
CA ALA A 265 -5.39 -38.32 -20.45
C ALA A 265 -4.32 -38.94 -19.54
N ASN A 266 -3.35 -38.17 -19.04
CA ASN A 266 -2.19 -38.63 -18.26
C ASN A 266 -1.36 -39.75 -18.93
N ILE A 267 -1.30 -39.75 -20.27
CA ILE A 267 -0.58 -40.72 -21.09
C ILE A 267 0.85 -40.23 -21.33
N GLN A 268 1.81 -40.73 -20.57
CA GLN A 268 3.23 -40.38 -20.71
C GLN A 268 4.06 -41.47 -21.43
N PRO A 269 4.22 -41.45 -22.77
CA PRO A 269 4.90 -42.54 -23.49
C PRO A 269 6.41 -42.66 -23.20
N ASP A 270 7.05 -41.61 -22.69
CA ASP A 270 8.48 -41.61 -22.32
C ASP A 270 8.74 -42.13 -20.89
N ASN A 271 7.70 -42.35 -20.06
CA ASN A 271 7.87 -42.78 -18.67
C ASN A 271 8.09 -44.31 -18.60
N PRO A 272 9.24 -44.80 -18.08
CA PRO A 272 9.60 -46.22 -18.12
C PRO A 272 8.74 -47.09 -17.18
N ILE A 273 8.06 -46.52 -16.19
CA ILE A 273 7.12 -47.26 -15.33
C ILE A 273 5.76 -47.42 -16.03
N HIS A 274 5.40 -46.48 -16.91
CA HIS A 274 4.17 -46.51 -17.71
C HIS A 274 4.31 -47.42 -18.94
N ILE A 275 5.40 -47.28 -19.70
CA ILE A 275 5.73 -48.17 -20.83
C ILE A 275 7.12 -48.76 -20.61
N LEU A 276 7.15 -49.97 -20.03
CA LEU A 276 8.39 -50.70 -19.77
C LEU A 276 8.81 -51.49 -21.02
N THR A 277 9.89 -51.04 -21.68
CA THR A 277 10.49 -51.74 -22.83
C THR A 277 11.44 -52.86 -22.35
N GLN A 278 11.72 -53.85 -23.20
CA GLN A 278 12.68 -54.94 -22.91
C GLN A 278 14.02 -54.42 -22.34
N ASP A 279 14.59 -53.40 -22.98
CA ASP A 279 15.91 -52.88 -22.62
C ASP A 279 15.87 -52.00 -21.36
N THR A 280 14.79 -51.25 -21.13
CA THR A 280 14.60 -50.50 -19.86
C THR A 280 14.32 -51.44 -18.69
N ALA A 281 13.52 -52.50 -18.89
CA ALA A 281 13.38 -53.59 -17.93
C ALA A 281 14.73 -54.21 -17.59
N ARG A 282 15.56 -54.52 -18.59
CA ARG A 282 16.90 -55.08 -18.38
C ARG A 282 17.85 -54.13 -17.65
N GLN A 283 17.79 -52.82 -17.92
CA GLN A 283 18.56 -51.83 -17.17
C GLN A 283 18.10 -51.78 -15.71
N PHE A 284 16.79 -51.71 -15.46
CA PHE A 284 16.17 -51.68 -14.13
C PHE A 284 16.42 -52.97 -13.32
N LEU A 285 16.49 -54.12 -13.99
CA LEU A 285 16.87 -55.44 -13.43
C LEU A 285 18.39 -55.59 -13.20
N GLY A 286 19.20 -54.84 -13.96
CA GLY A 286 20.67 -54.91 -13.93
C GLY A 286 21.32 -53.91 -12.97
N SER A 287 20.71 -52.73 -12.79
CA SER A 287 21.24 -51.63 -11.97
C SER A 287 21.35 -52.06 -10.50
N SER A 288 22.59 -52.29 -10.06
CA SER A 288 22.91 -52.52 -8.65
C SER A 288 23.21 -51.22 -7.88
N ASP A 289 23.04 -50.06 -8.53
CA ASP A 289 23.26 -48.73 -7.95
C ASP A 289 21.94 -48.17 -7.35
N PRO A 290 21.88 -47.93 -6.03
CA PRO A 290 20.72 -47.30 -5.39
C PRO A 290 20.35 -45.92 -5.93
N ALA A 291 21.28 -45.18 -6.54
CA ALA A 291 21.00 -43.86 -7.11
C ALA A 291 20.19 -43.95 -8.42
N GLU A 292 20.51 -44.91 -9.30
CA GLU A 292 19.73 -45.16 -10.52
C GLU A 292 18.29 -45.58 -10.17
N VAL A 293 18.12 -46.47 -9.19
CA VAL A 293 16.78 -46.93 -8.75
C VAL A 293 15.97 -45.79 -8.14
N TYR A 294 16.59 -44.87 -7.39
CA TYR A 294 15.93 -43.67 -6.86
C TYR A 294 15.54 -42.67 -7.95
N LYS A 295 16.40 -42.51 -8.97
CA LYS A 295 16.07 -41.71 -10.16
C LYS A 295 14.87 -42.30 -10.91
N PHE A 296 14.83 -43.62 -11.11
CA PHE A 296 13.67 -44.30 -11.70
C PHE A 296 12.38 -44.09 -10.88
N PHE A 297 12.48 -44.08 -9.54
CA PHE A 297 11.37 -43.71 -8.67
C PHE A 297 10.88 -42.28 -8.94
N LEU A 298 11.76 -41.27 -8.97
CA LEU A 298 11.38 -39.87 -9.21
C LEU A 298 10.88 -39.59 -10.64
N GLU A 299 11.42 -40.26 -11.65
CA GLU A 299 10.97 -40.15 -13.04
C GLU A 299 9.65 -40.88 -13.26
N GLY A 300 9.51 -42.09 -12.71
CA GLY A 300 8.29 -42.89 -12.81
C GLY A 300 7.08 -42.27 -12.13
N THR A 301 7.28 -41.69 -10.94
CA THR A 301 6.23 -41.00 -10.16
C THR A 301 6.02 -39.54 -10.57
N GLN A 302 6.63 -39.10 -11.68
CA GLN A 302 6.57 -37.73 -12.22
C GLN A 302 7.12 -36.62 -11.29
N LEU A 303 7.59 -36.94 -10.08
CA LEU A 303 8.16 -35.98 -9.14
C LEU A 303 9.34 -35.19 -9.74
N SER A 304 10.12 -35.79 -10.64
CA SER A 304 11.21 -35.08 -11.35
C SER A 304 10.71 -34.08 -12.40
N GLN A 305 9.52 -34.29 -12.98
CA GLN A 305 8.90 -33.32 -13.89
C GLN A 305 8.45 -32.08 -13.12
N LEU A 306 7.77 -32.26 -11.99
CA LEU A 306 7.34 -31.15 -11.12
C LEU A 306 8.53 -30.28 -10.70
N VAL A 307 9.67 -30.87 -10.31
CA VAL A 307 10.88 -30.09 -9.99
C VAL A 307 11.39 -29.29 -11.18
N ARG A 308 11.37 -29.83 -12.41
CA ARG A 308 11.76 -29.07 -13.63
C ARG A 308 10.83 -27.89 -13.90
N GLU A 309 9.52 -28.07 -13.72
CA GLU A 309 8.52 -27.00 -13.86
C GLU A 309 8.69 -25.93 -12.78
N TYR A 310 9.00 -26.33 -11.54
CA TYR A 310 9.23 -25.41 -10.42
C TYR A 310 10.50 -24.58 -10.64
N ASN A 311 11.59 -25.20 -11.11
CA ASN A 311 12.83 -24.49 -11.48
C ASN A 311 12.61 -23.52 -12.65
N LEU A 312 11.71 -23.83 -13.60
CA LEU A 312 11.31 -22.92 -14.67
C LEU A 312 10.55 -21.71 -14.12
N ILE A 313 9.59 -21.92 -13.20
CA ILE A 313 8.88 -20.83 -12.50
C ILE A 313 9.87 -19.97 -11.72
N GLU A 314 10.84 -20.56 -11.02
CA GLU A 314 11.89 -19.83 -10.31
C GLU A 314 12.75 -18.97 -11.25
N THR A 315 13.10 -19.51 -12.43
CA THR A 315 13.82 -18.77 -13.48
C THR A 315 13.01 -17.57 -13.98
N HIS A 316 11.69 -17.73 -14.17
CA HIS A 316 10.80 -16.62 -14.51
C HIS A 316 10.68 -15.58 -13.39
N ILE A 317 10.64 -15.99 -12.11
CA ILE A 317 10.67 -15.08 -10.95
C ILE A 317 11.97 -14.24 -10.95
N ARG A 318 13.13 -14.88 -11.17
CA ARG A 318 14.43 -14.18 -11.26
C ARG A 318 14.46 -13.19 -12.43
N SER A 319 13.93 -13.57 -13.59
CA SER A 319 13.81 -12.68 -14.76
C SER A 319 12.86 -11.49 -14.48
N MET A 320 11.73 -11.73 -13.83
CA MET A 320 10.76 -10.70 -13.45
C MET A 320 11.36 -9.70 -12.45
N LYS A 321 12.13 -10.16 -11.46
CA LYS A 321 12.90 -9.28 -10.55
C LYS A 321 13.90 -8.39 -11.28
N SER A 322 14.64 -8.94 -12.24
CA SER A 322 15.60 -8.16 -13.04
C SER A 322 14.89 -7.09 -13.88
N ALA A 323 13.76 -7.43 -14.52
CA ALA A 323 12.93 -6.48 -15.25
C ALA A 323 12.33 -5.39 -14.35
N LEU A 324 11.88 -5.76 -13.14
CA LEU A 324 11.39 -4.82 -12.12
C LEU A 324 12.46 -3.82 -11.70
N ALA A 325 13.70 -4.26 -11.45
CA ALA A 325 14.83 -3.38 -11.08
C ALA A 325 15.20 -2.40 -12.20
N LEU A 326 15.10 -2.81 -13.47
CA LEU A 326 15.28 -1.90 -14.61
C LEU A 326 14.13 -0.89 -14.72
N LYS A 327 12.88 -1.33 -14.50
CA LYS A 327 11.70 -0.46 -14.56
C LYS A 327 11.62 0.52 -13.39
N SER A 328 12.08 0.16 -12.19
CA SER A 328 12.13 1.11 -11.06
C SER A 328 13.10 2.28 -11.36
N GLY A 329 14.27 2.01 -11.94
CA GLY A 329 15.19 3.08 -12.38
C GLY A 329 14.62 3.95 -13.50
N ALA A 330 13.83 3.38 -14.42
CA ALA A 330 13.10 4.16 -15.42
C ALA A 330 11.96 5.02 -14.81
N LEU A 331 11.36 4.55 -13.71
CA LEU A 331 10.29 5.23 -13.00
C LEU A 331 10.79 6.49 -12.30
N GLU A 332 11.98 6.46 -11.68
CA GLU A 332 12.67 7.65 -11.15
C GLU A 332 12.88 8.72 -12.23
N GLN A 333 13.27 8.32 -13.45
CA GLN A 333 13.43 9.26 -14.57
C GLN A 333 12.10 9.87 -15.02
N LEU A 334 11.01 9.09 -15.03
CA LEU A 334 9.67 9.58 -15.35
C LEU A 334 9.14 10.52 -14.26
N GLU A 335 9.44 10.27 -12.98
CA GLU A 335 9.10 11.19 -11.89
C GLU A 335 9.83 12.53 -12.03
N ALA A 336 11.14 12.51 -12.29
CA ALA A 336 11.91 13.73 -12.53
C ALA A 336 11.35 14.53 -13.72
N GLN A 337 10.99 13.88 -14.81
CA GLN A 337 10.39 14.53 -15.99
C GLN A 337 8.98 15.10 -15.69
N ALA A 338 8.14 14.37 -14.97
CA ALA A 338 6.82 14.86 -14.57
C ALA A 338 6.90 16.04 -13.59
N GLN A 339 7.90 16.05 -12.71
CA GLN A 339 8.16 17.15 -11.78
C GLN A 339 8.71 18.39 -12.49
N GLN A 340 9.59 18.23 -13.48
CA GLN A 340 10.05 19.33 -14.35
C GLN A 340 8.88 19.94 -15.15
N ALA A 341 8.03 19.12 -15.78
CA ALA A 341 6.84 19.59 -16.50
C ALA A 341 5.86 20.33 -15.56
N LEU A 342 5.73 19.88 -14.29
CA LEU A 342 4.90 20.56 -13.29
C LEU A 342 5.43 21.95 -12.96
N GLN A 343 6.75 22.09 -12.76
CA GLN A 343 7.39 23.38 -12.50
C GLN A 343 7.26 24.33 -13.70
N GLN A 344 7.41 23.83 -14.93
CA GLN A 344 7.19 24.61 -16.15
C GLN A 344 5.74 25.11 -16.24
N TRP A 345 4.76 24.23 -16.03
CA TRP A 345 3.35 24.61 -16.02
C TRP A 345 3.00 25.63 -14.93
N GLN A 346 3.57 25.50 -13.73
CA GLN A 346 3.39 26.49 -12.64
C GLN A 346 3.89 27.88 -13.05
N LYS A 347 5.12 27.99 -13.58
CA LYS A 347 5.69 29.25 -14.08
C LYS A 347 4.84 29.88 -15.19
N VAL A 348 4.33 29.07 -16.13
CA VAL A 348 3.48 29.58 -17.23
C VAL A 348 2.08 29.97 -16.73
N ARG A 349 1.54 29.30 -15.70
CA ARG A 349 0.27 29.66 -15.07
C ARG A 349 0.35 31.00 -14.32
N GLU A 350 1.46 31.29 -13.65
CA GLU A 350 1.69 32.58 -12.99
C GLU A 350 1.66 33.74 -14.00
N MET A 351 2.08 33.52 -15.25
CA MET A 351 1.97 34.53 -16.33
C MET A 351 0.52 34.96 -16.62
N ARG A 352 -0.46 34.06 -16.48
CA ARG A 352 -1.88 34.41 -16.65
C ARG A 352 -2.36 35.33 -15.53
N GLY A 353 -1.89 35.10 -14.30
CA GLY A 353 -2.18 35.97 -13.15
C GLY A 353 -1.63 37.39 -13.30
N TYR A 354 -0.57 37.61 -14.09
CA TYR A 354 -0.14 38.96 -14.47
C TYR A 354 -1.03 39.58 -15.54
N GLN A 355 -1.57 38.79 -16.48
CA GLN A 355 -2.52 39.29 -17.49
C GLN A 355 -3.84 39.71 -16.84
N ASP A 356 -4.43 38.85 -16.00
CA ASP A 356 -5.71 39.13 -15.33
C ASP A 356 -5.62 40.41 -14.45
N LYS A 357 -4.44 40.71 -13.90
CA LYS A 357 -4.14 41.96 -13.16
C LYS A 357 -4.03 43.18 -14.07
N ILE A 358 -3.38 43.06 -15.23
CA ILE A 358 -3.31 44.15 -16.22
C ILE A 358 -4.73 44.48 -16.72
N ASP A 359 -5.55 43.45 -17.01
CA ASP A 359 -6.94 43.63 -17.47
C ASP A 359 -7.88 44.16 -16.37
N ALA A 360 -7.49 44.05 -15.08
CA ALA A 360 -8.17 44.72 -13.98
C ALA A 360 -7.76 46.19 -13.86
N LEU A 361 -6.45 46.48 -13.92
CA LEU A 361 -5.91 47.84 -13.93
C LEU A 361 -6.43 48.67 -15.13
N ASP A 362 -6.68 48.04 -16.28
CA ASP A 362 -7.23 48.72 -17.46
C ASP A 362 -8.70 49.10 -17.32
N ARG A 363 -9.48 48.32 -16.56
CA ARG A 363 -10.86 48.69 -16.19
C ARG A 363 -10.88 49.79 -15.13
N GLU A 364 -9.97 49.74 -14.18
CA GLU A 364 -9.77 50.79 -13.17
C GLU A 364 -9.26 52.11 -13.77
N TYR A 365 -8.38 52.07 -14.77
CA TYR A 365 -7.87 53.25 -15.48
C TYR A 365 -8.99 54.11 -16.09
N VAL A 366 -9.96 53.47 -16.76
CA VAL A 366 -11.11 54.15 -17.36
C VAL A 366 -11.99 54.82 -16.29
N TRP A 367 -12.26 54.14 -15.17
CA TRP A 367 -13.04 54.73 -14.08
C TRP A 367 -12.28 55.80 -13.28
N VAL A 368 -10.94 55.80 -13.31
CA VAL A 368 -10.13 56.90 -12.78
C VAL A 368 -10.22 58.15 -13.67
N GLN A 369 -10.45 58.04 -14.98
CA GLN A 369 -10.77 59.20 -15.83
C GLN A 369 -12.13 59.80 -15.50
N VAL A 370 -13.16 58.96 -15.29
CA VAL A 370 -14.48 59.42 -14.80
C VAL A 370 -14.34 60.11 -13.46
N ARG A 371 -13.64 59.50 -12.50
CA ARG A 371 -13.43 60.07 -11.16
C ARG A 371 -12.61 61.36 -11.21
N ASP A 372 -11.61 61.49 -12.07
CA ASP A 372 -10.80 62.70 -12.16
C ASP A 372 -11.58 63.84 -12.87
N ALA A 373 -12.54 63.52 -13.74
CA ALA A 373 -13.53 64.47 -14.26
C ALA A 373 -14.59 64.84 -13.19
N GLU A 374 -15.09 63.86 -12.44
CA GLU A 374 -15.97 64.05 -11.27
C GLU A 374 -15.28 64.91 -10.21
N ALA A 375 -13.98 64.74 -10.01
CA ALA A 375 -13.16 65.51 -9.08
C ALA A 375 -12.81 66.90 -9.61
N GLN A 376 -12.76 67.13 -10.93
CA GLN A 376 -12.64 68.48 -11.52
C GLN A 376 -13.97 69.22 -11.45
N LEU A 377 -15.08 68.55 -11.71
CA LEU A 377 -16.43 69.06 -11.47
C LEU A 377 -16.60 69.37 -9.99
N GLN A 378 -16.31 68.43 -9.10
CA GLN A 378 -16.37 68.63 -7.65
C GLN A 378 -15.35 69.66 -7.18
N GLU A 379 -14.19 69.84 -7.83
CA GLU A 379 -13.27 70.95 -7.53
C GLU A 379 -13.82 72.29 -8.01
N ALA A 380 -14.59 72.33 -9.11
CA ALA A 380 -15.28 73.53 -9.58
C ALA A 380 -16.49 73.88 -8.70
N VAL A 381 -17.32 72.89 -8.32
CA VAL A 381 -18.38 73.01 -7.30
C VAL A 381 -17.75 73.44 -5.99
N ASP A 382 -16.68 72.78 -5.52
CA ASP A 382 -15.92 73.18 -4.34
C ASP A 382 -15.29 74.56 -4.52
N LYS A 383 -14.93 75.01 -5.72
CA LYS A 383 -14.36 76.35 -5.98
C LYS A 383 -15.47 77.39 -5.86
N THR A 384 -16.64 77.14 -6.44
CA THR A 384 -17.84 77.95 -6.27
C THR A 384 -18.27 77.99 -4.79
N GLU A 385 -18.33 76.84 -4.11
CA GLU A 385 -18.57 76.71 -2.67
C GLU A 385 -17.43 77.24 -1.81
N ARG A 386 -16.17 77.26 -2.28
CA ARG A 386 -15.04 77.94 -1.63
C ARG A 386 -15.13 79.45 -1.83
N ILE A 387 -15.78 79.95 -2.87
CA ILE A 387 -16.02 81.39 -3.07
C ILE A 387 -17.29 81.83 -2.32
N ARG A 388 -18.36 81.02 -2.31
CA ARG A 388 -19.52 81.19 -1.41
C ARG A 388 -19.10 81.08 0.05
N THR A 389 -18.26 80.11 0.42
CA THR A 389 -17.63 80.09 1.75
C THR A 389 -16.48 81.08 1.89
N LYS A 390 -15.96 81.77 0.85
CA LYS A 390 -15.18 83.00 1.05
C LYS A 390 -16.10 84.17 1.40
N LEU A 391 -17.34 84.21 0.90
CA LEU A 391 -18.35 85.20 1.27
C LEU A 391 -18.80 84.95 2.71
N VAL A 392 -19.21 83.71 3.04
CA VAL A 392 -19.50 83.28 4.40
C VAL A 392 -18.27 83.44 5.29
N LYS A 393 -17.05 83.12 4.85
CA LYS A 393 -15.81 83.44 5.60
C LYS A 393 -15.46 84.92 5.62
N CYS A 394 -16.02 85.76 4.76
CA CYS A 394 -15.85 87.21 4.86
C CYS A 394 -16.76 87.73 5.97
N ASP A 395 -18.00 87.25 6.04
CA ASP A 395 -18.95 87.49 7.13
C ASP A 395 -18.49 86.87 8.45
N GLU A 396 -18.03 85.62 8.44
CA GLU A 396 -17.40 84.96 9.59
C GLU A 396 -16.06 85.60 9.93
N SER A 397 -15.22 86.07 9.01
CA SER A 397 -13.97 86.80 9.38
C SER A 397 -14.28 88.17 9.97
N LEU A 398 -15.39 88.79 9.55
CA LEU A 398 -15.90 90.04 10.10
C LEU A 398 -16.51 89.82 11.49
N ASN A 399 -17.15 88.66 11.72
CA ASN A 399 -17.60 88.22 13.05
C ASN A 399 -16.45 87.70 13.94
N GLN A 400 -15.49 86.97 13.39
CA GLN A 400 -14.29 86.44 14.03
C GLN A 400 -13.25 87.52 14.29
N THR A 401 -13.23 88.65 13.58
CA THR A 401 -12.43 89.80 14.03
C THR A 401 -13.08 90.51 15.22
N MET A 402 -14.40 90.38 15.43
CA MET A 402 -15.05 90.76 16.68
C MET A 402 -14.86 89.69 17.78
N GLU A 403 -14.80 88.40 17.42
CA GLU A 403 -14.69 87.28 18.36
C GLU A 403 -13.24 86.92 18.75
N ALA A 404 -12.26 87.09 17.86
CA ALA A 404 -10.83 86.92 18.15
C ALA A 404 -10.29 88.04 19.05
N LEU A 405 -10.88 89.25 18.95
CA LEU A 405 -10.66 90.32 19.92
C LEU A 405 -11.01 89.86 21.35
N LYS A 406 -11.98 88.96 21.47
CA LYS A 406 -12.41 88.30 22.72
C LYS A 406 -11.51 87.10 23.08
N LYS A 407 -11.12 86.26 22.10
CA LYS A 407 -10.25 85.08 22.32
C LYS A 407 -8.79 85.42 22.65
N CYS A 408 -8.25 86.55 22.17
CA CYS A 408 -6.92 87.01 22.61
C CYS A 408 -6.88 87.30 24.12
N GLU A 409 -8.03 87.51 24.77
CA GLU A 409 -8.16 87.70 26.21
C GLU A 409 -8.33 86.36 26.96
N GLU A 410 -8.60 85.27 26.24
CA GLU A 410 -8.71 83.88 26.76
C GLU A 410 -7.39 83.10 26.58
N LEU A 411 -6.70 83.23 25.44
CA LEU A 411 -5.48 82.46 25.09
C LEU A 411 -4.29 82.67 26.04
N ILE A 412 -4.25 83.81 26.73
CA ILE A 412 -3.22 84.11 27.76
C ILE A 412 -3.31 83.13 28.94
N VAL A 413 -4.48 82.51 29.17
CA VAL A 413 -4.73 81.56 30.26
C VAL A 413 -4.30 80.12 29.91
N GLU A 414 -4.41 79.70 28.65
CA GLU A 414 -4.13 78.30 28.25
C GLU A 414 -2.64 77.94 28.19
N LEU A 415 -1.76 78.91 27.93
CA LEU A 415 -0.32 78.66 27.80
C LEU A 415 0.35 78.25 29.13
N GLU A 416 -0.34 78.38 30.26
CA GLU A 416 0.12 77.95 31.59
C GLU A 416 -0.09 76.44 31.82
N ASP A 417 -1.05 75.79 31.14
CA ASP A 417 -1.40 74.37 31.34
C ASP A 417 -0.46 73.38 30.62
N GLU A 418 0.20 73.80 29.53
CA GLU A 418 0.87 72.88 28.60
C GLU A 418 2.14 72.23 29.16
N GLY A 419 2.75 72.82 30.20
CA GLY A 419 3.95 72.29 30.86
C GLY A 419 3.78 70.97 31.60
N THR A 420 2.54 70.54 31.87
CA THR A 420 2.25 69.36 32.71
C THR A 420 2.26 68.02 31.98
N LYS A 421 2.03 68.00 30.65
CA LYS A 421 1.75 66.75 29.90
C LYS A 421 3.00 65.93 29.55
N PHE A 422 4.18 66.56 29.48
CA PHE A 422 5.44 65.93 29.05
C PHE A 422 5.85 64.72 29.90
N GLY A 423 5.55 64.70 31.21
CA GLY A 423 5.92 63.61 32.11
C GLY A 423 5.22 62.26 31.86
N SER A 424 4.21 62.21 30.98
CA SER A 424 3.37 61.01 30.78
C SER A 424 3.90 59.99 29.76
N GLU A 425 4.77 60.38 28.83
CA GLU A 425 5.18 59.51 27.70
C GLU A 425 6.45 58.66 27.98
N PHE A 426 7.24 58.97 29.02
CA PHE A 426 8.59 58.40 29.20
C PHE A 426 8.63 57.06 29.99
N SER A 427 7.73 56.87 30.95
CA SER A 427 7.79 55.75 31.92
C SER A 427 7.60 54.32 31.38
N PRO A 428 6.78 54.02 30.35
CA PRO A 428 6.49 52.64 29.97
C PRO A 428 7.66 51.89 29.32
N ILE A 429 8.57 52.61 28.68
CA ILE A 429 9.65 52.03 27.86
C ILE A 429 10.76 51.41 28.73
N GLN A 430 10.90 51.86 29.99
CA GLN A 430 11.98 51.46 30.89
C GLN A 430 11.77 50.08 31.54
N GLN A 431 10.52 49.63 31.73
CA GLN A 431 10.21 48.39 32.47
C GLN A 431 10.40 47.11 31.65
N GLN A 432 10.24 47.18 30.31
CA GLN A 432 10.39 46.00 29.43
C GLN A 432 11.84 45.48 29.33
N HIS A 433 12.82 46.24 29.82
CA HIS A 433 14.25 45.92 29.72
C HIS A 433 14.72 44.91 30.78
N GLU A 434 14.13 44.88 31.98
CA GLU A 434 14.66 44.09 33.12
C GLU A 434 14.19 42.63 33.15
N GLU A 435 13.09 42.29 32.49
CA GLU A 435 12.46 40.96 32.60
C GLU A 435 13.19 39.88 31.76
N LEU A 436 13.72 40.26 30.60
CA LEU A 436 14.41 39.35 29.67
C LEU A 436 15.73 38.78 30.21
N THR A 437 16.39 39.48 31.14
CA THR A 437 17.72 39.07 31.65
C THR A 437 17.69 37.78 32.49
N ARG A 438 16.52 37.42 33.06
CA ARG A 438 16.44 36.39 34.12
C ARG A 438 16.35 34.95 33.60
N LYS A 439 15.86 34.72 32.38
CA LYS A 439 15.71 33.37 31.77
C LYS A 439 17.03 32.68 31.41
N HIS A 440 18.11 33.42 31.21
CA HIS A 440 19.35 32.92 30.59
C HIS A 440 20.14 31.89 31.44
N LYS A 441 19.90 31.80 32.76
CA LYS A 441 20.82 31.13 33.71
C LYS A 441 20.54 29.65 34.00
N ASN A 442 19.44 29.07 33.51
CA ASN A 442 19.01 27.72 33.92
C ASN A 442 19.38 26.60 32.93
N LEU A 443 19.74 26.94 31.69
CA LEU A 443 20.09 25.97 30.63
C LEU A 443 21.52 25.41 30.75
N GLU A 444 22.30 25.87 31.72
CA GLU A 444 23.75 25.68 31.79
C GLU A 444 24.19 24.38 32.50
N GLN A 445 23.32 23.75 33.31
CA GLN A 445 23.68 22.63 34.19
C GLN A 445 23.52 21.21 33.57
N GLN A 446 22.90 21.08 32.39
CA GLN A 446 22.60 19.76 31.80
C GLN A 446 23.73 19.17 30.92
N VAL A 447 24.70 20.00 30.51
CA VAL A 447 25.73 19.62 29.50
C VAL A 447 26.85 18.74 30.08
N GLU A 448 27.09 18.74 31.40
CA GLU A 448 28.29 18.10 31.99
C GLU A 448 28.25 16.56 32.06
N ALA A 449 27.06 15.92 32.08
CA ALA A 449 26.95 14.48 32.35
C ALA A 449 27.38 13.58 31.18
N PHE A 450 27.16 14.02 29.94
CA PHE A 450 27.45 13.22 28.73
C PHE A 450 28.95 13.01 28.45
N ILE A 451 29.80 13.82 29.07
CA ILE A 451 31.26 13.84 28.83
C ILE A 451 31.96 12.56 29.37
N LEU A 452 31.33 11.80 30.27
CA LEU A 452 31.98 10.64 30.91
C LEU A 452 31.99 9.38 30.03
N GLN A 453 30.97 9.17 29.19
CA GLN A 453 30.79 7.93 28.41
C GLN A 453 31.68 7.86 27.15
N GLU A 454 32.08 9.01 26.59
CA GLU A 454 33.01 9.08 25.45
C GLU A 454 34.36 8.40 25.73
N ARG A 455 34.74 8.25 27.00
CA ARG A 455 36.09 7.85 27.40
C ARG A 455 36.40 6.36 27.24
N GLU A 456 35.46 5.46 27.54
CA GLU A 456 35.69 4.01 27.48
C GLU A 456 35.75 3.46 26.04
N LEU A 457 35.02 4.08 25.10
CA LEU A 457 35.05 3.68 23.68
C LEU A 457 36.42 3.96 23.03
N ASN A 458 37.08 5.04 23.47
CA ASN A 458 38.36 5.47 22.92
C ASN A 458 39.49 4.46 23.22
N ASP A 459 39.50 3.84 24.40
CA ASP A 459 40.53 2.86 24.79
C ASP A 459 40.54 1.62 23.89
N LYS A 460 39.37 1.12 23.45
CA LYS A 460 39.26 -0.04 22.55
C LYS A 460 39.89 0.24 21.18
N VAL A 461 39.74 1.46 20.65
CA VAL A 461 40.33 1.89 19.36
C VAL A 461 41.86 1.84 19.42
N THR A 462 42.48 2.14 20.57
CA THR A 462 43.94 2.09 20.71
C THR A 462 44.52 0.67 20.62
N GLY A 463 43.74 -0.36 20.97
CA GLY A 463 44.17 -1.76 20.89
C GLY A 463 44.31 -2.27 19.46
N ILE A 464 43.34 -1.95 18.59
CA ILE A 464 43.31 -2.39 17.19
C ILE A 464 44.47 -1.76 16.38
N ASN A 465 44.80 -0.49 16.65
CA ASN A 465 45.91 0.20 15.97
C ASN A 465 47.26 -0.56 16.10
N ARG A 466 47.55 -1.17 17.26
CA ARG A 466 48.79 -1.94 17.50
C ARG A 466 48.88 -3.25 16.72
N SER A 467 47.75 -3.78 16.26
CA SER A 467 47.72 -4.98 15.39
C SER A 467 48.05 -4.61 13.95
N ILE A 468 47.63 -3.42 13.51
CA ILE A 468 47.90 -2.90 12.15
C ILE A 468 49.40 -2.64 11.96
N GLU A 469 50.09 -2.08 12.96
CA GLU A 469 51.55 -1.84 12.92
C GLU A 469 52.36 -3.12 12.66
N ARG A 470 51.98 -4.26 13.26
CA ARG A 470 52.73 -5.53 13.08
C ARG A 470 52.72 -6.04 11.64
N TYR A 471 51.61 -5.88 10.93
CA TYR A 471 51.53 -6.25 9.51
C TYR A 471 52.34 -5.28 8.64
N GLU A 472 52.43 -4.00 9.00
CA GLU A 472 53.28 -3.01 8.31
C GLU A 472 54.78 -3.27 8.49
N ASP A 473 55.20 -3.88 9.60
CA ASP A 473 56.59 -4.32 9.81
C ASP A 473 56.95 -5.54 8.94
N GLN A 474 56.06 -6.53 8.84
CA GLN A 474 56.27 -7.73 8.01
C GLN A 474 56.36 -7.41 6.51
N ILE A 475 55.53 -6.48 6.03
CA ILE A 475 55.59 -5.99 4.64
C ILE A 475 56.93 -5.27 4.36
N ARG A 476 57.42 -4.47 5.33
CA ARG A 476 58.72 -3.80 5.23
C ARG A 476 59.89 -4.78 5.12
N GLU A 477 59.87 -5.88 5.86
CA GLU A 477 60.97 -6.84 5.86
C GLU A 477 61.09 -7.61 4.53
N GLU A 478 59.98 -7.99 3.89
CA GLU A 478 60.00 -8.63 2.57
C GLU A 478 60.34 -7.64 1.44
N THR A 479 59.86 -6.39 1.49
CA THR A 479 60.27 -5.36 0.50
C THR A 479 61.77 -5.05 0.56
N ALA A 480 62.42 -5.15 1.73
CA ALA A 480 63.86 -4.93 1.88
C ALA A 480 64.73 -5.99 1.17
N LYS A 481 64.26 -7.25 1.08
CA LYS A 481 65.01 -8.36 0.44
C LYS A 481 65.11 -8.25 -1.08
N LEU A 482 64.21 -7.48 -1.70
CA LEU A 482 64.10 -7.30 -3.15
C LEU A 482 64.87 -6.08 -3.70
N ALA A 483 65.64 -5.38 -2.86
CA ALA A 483 66.21 -4.06 -3.16
C ALA A 483 67.48 -4.04 -4.06
N LYS A 484 67.62 -4.98 -5.02
CA LYS A 484 68.70 -5.00 -6.02
C LYS A 484 68.16 -5.20 -7.44
N ASP A 485 67.50 -4.17 -7.96
CA ASP A 485 67.68 -3.60 -9.31
C ASP A 485 66.54 -2.60 -9.61
N GLY A 486 66.84 -1.44 -10.21
CA GLY A 486 65.83 -0.44 -10.62
C GLY A 486 65.74 0.86 -9.78
N GLN A 487 66.85 1.33 -9.22
CA GLN A 487 66.85 2.28 -8.09
C GLN A 487 66.35 3.72 -8.40
N SER A 488 66.76 4.34 -9.52
CA SER A 488 66.59 5.80 -9.70
C SER A 488 65.17 6.28 -10.02
N ARG A 489 64.43 5.59 -10.91
CA ARG A 489 63.08 6.04 -11.32
C ARG A 489 62.01 5.74 -10.27
N ARG A 490 62.19 4.66 -9.49
CA ARG A 490 61.28 4.31 -8.39
C ARG A 490 61.42 5.25 -7.20
N GLN A 491 62.63 5.78 -6.93
CA GLN A 491 62.84 6.78 -5.89
C GLN A 491 62.12 8.10 -6.19
N GLN A 492 62.17 8.60 -7.43
CA GLN A 492 61.48 9.84 -7.82
C GLN A 492 59.95 9.73 -7.68
N LEU A 493 59.37 8.61 -8.15
CA LEU A 493 57.93 8.35 -8.00
C LEU A 493 57.52 8.18 -6.52
N GLU A 494 58.38 7.59 -5.68
CA GLU A 494 58.13 7.44 -4.24
C GLU A 494 58.21 8.78 -3.50
N GLU A 495 59.12 9.70 -3.85
CA GLU A 495 59.18 11.06 -3.25
C GLU A 495 57.96 11.91 -3.59
N GLU A 496 57.50 11.87 -4.85
CA GLU A 496 56.25 12.54 -5.27
C GLU A 496 55.03 11.92 -4.56
N ARG A 497 54.97 10.59 -4.50
CA ARG A 497 53.92 9.83 -3.80
C ARG A 497 53.89 10.14 -2.31
N GLN A 498 55.04 10.26 -1.64
CA GLN A 498 55.12 10.65 -0.23
C GLN A 498 54.63 12.09 0.00
N THR A 499 54.93 13.00 -0.93
CA THR A 499 54.44 14.38 -0.88
C THR A 499 52.91 14.44 -1.01
N VAL A 500 52.35 13.74 -1.99
CA VAL A 500 50.89 13.64 -2.18
C VAL A 500 50.23 12.90 -0.99
N LYS A 501 50.87 11.86 -0.45
CA LYS A 501 50.40 11.13 0.76
C LYS A 501 50.34 12.05 1.98
N ARG A 502 51.35 12.90 2.21
CA ARG A 502 51.33 13.88 3.30
C ARG A 502 50.21 14.90 3.14
N GLN A 503 49.99 15.43 1.93
CA GLN A 503 48.89 16.36 1.66
C GLN A 503 47.50 15.69 1.81
N CYS A 504 47.38 14.40 1.42
CA CYS A 504 46.17 13.62 1.70
C CYS A 504 45.95 13.45 3.20
N GLN A 505 47.01 13.29 3.99
CA GLN A 505 46.93 13.14 5.44
C GLN A 505 46.57 14.46 6.12
N GLU A 506 47.20 15.59 5.75
CA GLU A 506 46.83 16.93 6.23
C GLU A 506 45.38 17.33 5.89
N LEU A 507 44.80 16.79 4.80
CA LEU A 507 43.37 16.92 4.49
C LEU A 507 42.51 15.91 5.25
N GLN A 508 43.00 14.70 5.49
CA GLN A 508 42.31 13.70 6.30
C GLN A 508 42.16 14.17 7.75
N ASP A 509 43.21 14.74 8.33
CA ASP A 509 43.19 15.26 9.71
C ASP A 509 42.15 16.39 9.82
N LYS A 510 42.16 17.35 8.87
CA LYS A 510 41.12 18.40 8.79
C LYS A 510 39.71 17.88 8.50
N MET A 511 39.58 16.74 7.83
CA MET A 511 38.30 16.06 7.67
C MET A 511 37.85 15.40 8.98
N VAL A 512 38.77 14.82 9.75
CA VAL A 512 38.47 14.27 11.09
C VAL A 512 38.03 15.40 12.03
N ASP A 513 38.77 16.52 12.09
CA ASP A 513 38.38 17.72 12.88
C ASP A 513 36.96 18.20 12.52
N LYS A 514 36.62 18.17 11.23
CA LYS A 514 35.31 18.64 10.72
C LYS A 514 34.21 17.58 10.81
N GLU A 515 34.56 16.29 10.78
CA GLU A 515 33.64 15.18 11.05
C GLU A 515 33.36 15.08 12.56
N GLU A 516 34.32 15.42 13.41
CA GLU A 516 34.13 15.63 14.85
C GLU A 516 33.29 16.88 15.13
N GLN A 517 33.47 18.00 14.41
CA GLN A 517 32.54 19.14 14.50
C GLN A 517 31.14 18.85 13.93
N GLN A 518 30.99 18.05 12.87
CA GLN A 518 29.68 17.65 12.36
C GLN A 518 29.00 16.70 13.34
N ARG A 519 29.75 15.74 13.87
CA ARG A 519 29.35 14.86 14.96
C ARG A 519 28.93 15.71 16.16
N GLU A 520 29.72 16.70 16.59
CA GLU A 520 29.29 17.66 17.62
C GLU A 520 27.99 18.37 17.25
N LEU A 521 27.79 18.79 16.01
CA LEU A 521 26.57 19.49 15.61
C LEU A 521 25.36 18.56 15.42
N GLU A 522 25.58 17.29 15.11
CA GLU A 522 24.61 16.21 15.30
C GLU A 522 24.32 16.05 16.79
N VAL A 523 25.35 16.19 17.63
CA VAL A 523 25.23 16.33 19.09
C VAL A 523 24.30 17.48 19.43
N LYS A 524 24.32 18.59 18.69
CA LYS A 524 23.40 19.73 18.89
C LYS A 524 21.95 19.47 18.44
N ILE A 525 21.62 18.37 17.77
CA ILE A 525 20.29 18.22 17.14
C ILE A 525 19.40 17.18 17.82
N ALA A 526 19.90 16.02 18.28
CA ALA A 526 19.00 15.00 18.83
C ALA A 526 18.46 15.33 20.23
N GLU A 527 19.26 15.93 21.14
CA GLU A 527 18.74 16.38 22.44
C GLU A 527 17.69 17.49 22.33
N VAL A 528 17.80 18.33 21.30
CA VAL A 528 16.81 19.39 21.05
C VAL A 528 15.56 18.79 20.46
N ALA A 529 15.71 17.87 19.50
CA ALA A 529 14.60 17.13 18.94
C ALA A 529 13.84 16.37 20.04
N GLN A 530 14.55 15.74 21.00
CA GLN A 530 13.93 15.05 22.13
C GLN A 530 13.18 16.01 23.06
N ARG A 531 13.76 17.17 23.43
CA ARG A 531 13.05 18.18 24.23
C ARG A 531 11.90 18.84 23.47
N GLU A 532 12.05 19.07 22.17
CA GLU A 532 10.99 19.54 21.25
C GLU A 532 9.82 18.55 21.23
N GLU A 533 10.10 17.26 21.06
CA GLU A 533 9.11 16.18 21.03
C GLU A 533 8.35 16.09 22.36
N GLN A 534 9.06 16.00 23.48
CA GLN A 534 8.47 15.98 24.83
C GLN A 534 7.59 17.22 25.11
N ALA A 535 8.06 18.41 24.73
CA ALA A 535 7.27 19.64 24.85
C ALA A 535 6.03 19.62 23.95
N SER A 536 6.12 19.02 22.75
CA SER A 536 5.00 18.90 21.81
C SER A 536 3.94 17.90 22.28
N GLU A 537 4.33 16.76 22.86
CA GLU A 537 3.42 15.77 23.42
C GLU A 537 2.70 16.27 24.67
N HIS A 538 3.42 16.98 25.54
CA HIS A 538 2.83 17.63 26.70
C HIS A 538 1.80 18.69 26.28
N LEU A 539 2.17 19.55 25.31
CA LEU A 539 1.27 20.56 24.75
C LEU A 539 0.03 19.94 24.08
N ARG A 540 0.18 18.79 23.41
CA ARG A 540 -0.95 18.06 22.82
C ARG A 540 -1.93 17.56 23.89
N ARG A 541 -1.44 16.89 24.93
CA ARG A 541 -2.27 16.39 26.04
C ARG A 541 -3.06 17.51 26.71
N LEU A 542 -2.40 18.62 27.04
CA LEU A 542 -3.06 19.78 27.66
C LEU A 542 -4.15 20.38 26.76
N ARG A 543 -3.92 20.47 25.43
CA ARG A 543 -4.93 20.96 24.47
C ARG A 543 -6.13 20.02 24.33
N ASP A 544 -5.89 18.71 24.34
CA ASP A 544 -6.96 17.71 24.29
C ASP A 544 -7.84 17.79 25.56
N GLU A 545 -7.23 17.92 26.74
CA GLU A 545 -7.94 18.14 28.02
C GLU A 545 -8.71 19.47 28.05
N PHE A 546 -8.10 20.56 27.58
CA PHE A 546 -8.74 21.88 27.48
C PHE A 546 -9.99 21.84 26.58
N SER A 547 -9.90 21.18 25.41
CA SER A 547 -10.99 21.01 24.45
C SER A 547 -12.17 20.19 25.02
N MET A 548 -11.86 19.12 25.77
CA MET A 548 -12.90 18.33 26.46
C MET A 548 -13.61 19.14 27.55
N ASN A 549 -12.87 19.94 28.32
CA ASN A 549 -13.45 20.81 29.35
C ASN A 549 -14.27 21.96 28.74
N ASP A 550 -13.84 22.53 27.61
CA ASP A 550 -14.57 23.58 26.87
C ASP A 550 -15.94 23.07 26.38
N SER A 551 -15.92 21.91 25.72
CA SER A 551 -17.12 21.23 25.21
C SER A 551 -18.12 20.96 26.34
N ARG A 552 -17.63 20.58 27.53
CA ARG A 552 -18.44 20.33 28.72
C ARG A 552 -18.99 21.62 29.32
N LEU A 553 -18.21 22.69 29.37
CA LEU A 553 -18.64 24.01 29.83
C LEU A 553 -19.73 24.61 28.94
N ALA A 554 -19.59 24.50 27.62
CA ALA A 554 -20.59 24.94 26.66
C ALA A 554 -21.97 24.28 26.92
N GLN A 555 -21.99 22.95 27.08
CA GLN A 555 -23.23 22.19 27.36
C GLN A 555 -23.86 22.57 28.71
N LEU A 556 -23.05 22.83 29.75
CA LEU A 556 -23.55 23.24 31.06
C LEU A 556 -24.07 24.70 31.06
N ARG A 557 -23.42 25.61 30.33
CA ARG A 557 -23.89 26.99 30.15
C ARG A 557 -25.20 27.06 29.37
N GLU A 558 -25.34 26.27 28.30
CA GLU A 558 -26.56 26.21 27.48
C GLU A 558 -27.75 25.64 28.27
N SER A 559 -27.54 24.54 29.00
CA SER A 559 -28.58 23.94 29.85
C SER A 559 -28.96 24.79 31.07
N SER A 560 -28.05 25.63 31.57
CA SER A 560 -28.33 26.64 32.61
C SER A 560 -29.32 27.71 32.12
N HIS A 561 -29.18 28.17 30.87
CA HIS A 561 -30.07 29.20 30.30
C HIS A 561 -31.46 28.66 29.94
N ASN A 562 -31.58 27.40 29.55
CA ASN A 562 -32.87 26.80 29.21
C ASN A 562 -32.97 25.33 29.65
N ARG A 563 -33.67 25.09 30.76
CA ARG A 563 -33.88 23.74 31.32
C ARG A 563 -34.50 22.75 30.33
N LEU A 564 -35.27 23.21 29.34
CA LEU A 564 -35.85 22.33 28.31
C LEU A 564 -34.77 21.76 27.37
N ALA A 565 -33.63 22.42 27.20
CA ALA A 565 -32.51 21.93 26.40
C ALA A 565 -31.84 20.67 27.01
N ALA A 566 -31.96 20.46 28.32
CA ALA A 566 -31.45 19.24 28.96
C ALA A 566 -32.19 17.96 28.50
N PHE A 567 -33.42 18.07 27.96
CA PHE A 567 -34.26 16.93 27.58
C PHE A 567 -34.20 16.57 26.08
N GLY A 568 -33.03 16.77 25.44
CA GLY A 568 -32.82 16.41 24.02
C GLY A 568 -32.10 17.47 23.17
N GLY A 569 -31.49 18.48 23.78
CA GLY A 569 -30.70 19.51 23.10
C GLY A 569 -31.43 20.84 22.87
N PRO A 570 -30.73 21.89 22.40
CA PRO A 570 -31.23 23.27 22.38
C PRO A 570 -32.41 23.53 21.46
N LYS A 571 -32.76 22.59 20.57
CA LYS A 571 -33.91 22.68 19.66
C LYS A 571 -35.22 22.14 20.24
N VAL A 572 -35.21 21.52 21.43
CA VAL A 572 -36.41 21.02 22.12
C VAL A 572 -37.49 22.11 22.36
N PRO A 573 -37.15 23.37 22.74
CA PRO A 573 -38.13 24.46 22.81
C PRO A 573 -38.83 24.74 21.47
N ALA A 574 -38.09 24.71 20.36
CA ALA A 574 -38.65 24.89 19.02
C ALA A 574 -39.55 23.71 18.62
N LEU A 575 -39.21 22.48 19.02
CA LEU A 575 -40.07 21.31 18.86
C LEU A 575 -41.38 21.47 19.64
N LEU A 576 -41.35 21.95 20.88
CA LEU A 576 -42.54 22.22 21.67
C LEU A 576 -43.43 23.30 21.05
N GLN A 577 -42.83 24.37 20.50
CA GLN A 577 -43.56 25.40 19.76
C GLN A 577 -44.20 24.83 18.47
N ALA A 578 -43.52 23.93 17.76
CA ALA A 578 -44.04 23.26 16.58
C ALA A 578 -45.19 22.28 16.90
N ILE A 579 -45.11 21.56 18.03
CA ILE A 579 -46.20 20.69 18.51
C ILE A 579 -47.44 21.53 18.89
N ASN A 580 -47.24 22.67 19.56
CA ASN A 580 -48.32 23.57 19.99
C ASN A 580 -49.01 24.33 18.85
N SER A 581 -48.33 24.54 17.72
CA SER A 581 -48.90 25.22 16.54
C SER A 581 -49.64 24.29 15.58
N GLU A 582 -49.33 22.99 15.60
CA GLU A 582 -50.03 21.96 14.84
C GLU A 582 -51.45 21.71 15.40
N ARG A 583 -52.46 21.74 14.52
CA ARG A 583 -53.88 21.68 14.92
C ARG A 583 -54.56 20.33 14.70
N GLY A 584 -53.98 19.41 13.93
CA GLY A 584 -54.64 18.16 13.54
C GLY A 584 -54.44 16.96 14.47
N TRP A 585 -53.97 17.17 15.70
CA TRP A 585 -53.82 16.10 16.71
C TRP A 585 -55.18 15.47 17.07
N ARG A 586 -55.25 14.13 17.20
CA ARG A 586 -56.40 13.48 17.85
C ARG A 586 -56.27 13.53 19.37
N SER A 587 -55.07 13.30 19.87
CA SER A 587 -54.64 13.67 21.22
C SER A 587 -53.28 14.34 21.17
N ARG A 588 -53.05 15.33 22.02
CA ARG A 588 -51.81 16.12 21.99
C ARG A 588 -50.65 15.32 22.59
N PRO A 589 -49.48 15.30 21.94
CA PRO A 589 -48.29 14.67 22.52
C PRO A 589 -47.93 15.29 23.88
N ILE A 590 -47.63 14.45 24.86
CA ILE A 590 -47.20 14.86 26.21
C ILE A 590 -45.71 14.57 26.35
N GLY A 591 -44.87 15.61 26.50
CA GLY A 591 -43.45 15.45 26.78
C GLY A 591 -42.64 16.73 26.58
N PRO A 592 -41.30 16.70 26.79
CA PRO A 592 -40.53 15.53 27.24
C PRO A 592 -40.97 15.04 28.63
N LEU A 593 -41.10 13.72 28.83
CA LEU A 593 -41.70 13.16 30.06
C LEU A 593 -41.02 13.65 31.34
N GLY A 594 -39.71 13.85 31.32
CA GLY A 594 -38.92 14.34 32.46
C GLY A 594 -39.23 15.77 32.89
N THR A 595 -39.95 16.57 32.08
CA THR A 595 -40.44 17.89 32.51
C THR A 595 -41.56 17.78 33.56
N HIS A 596 -42.31 16.68 33.54
CA HIS A 596 -43.38 16.33 34.47
C HIS A 596 -42.90 15.56 35.70
N VAL A 597 -41.58 15.38 35.86
CA VAL A 597 -40.95 14.58 36.92
C VAL A 597 -40.05 15.47 37.77
N LYS A 598 -40.25 15.44 39.08
CA LYS A 598 -39.41 16.10 40.09
C LYS A 598 -38.89 15.07 41.08
N LEU A 599 -37.67 15.25 41.54
CA LEU A 599 -37.03 14.34 42.50
C LEU A 599 -37.20 14.89 43.92
N LYS A 600 -37.77 14.09 44.83
CA LYS A 600 -37.97 14.47 46.24
C LYS A 600 -36.68 14.37 47.06
N ASP A 601 -35.82 13.40 46.74
CA ASP A 601 -34.57 13.12 47.46
C ASP A 601 -33.38 13.09 46.48
N MET A 602 -32.54 14.12 46.56
CA MET A 602 -31.42 14.35 45.64
C MET A 602 -30.33 13.27 45.70
N ARG A 603 -30.29 12.43 46.75
CA ARG A 603 -29.33 11.33 46.87
C ARG A 603 -29.45 10.34 45.71
N TRP A 604 -30.65 10.18 45.16
CA TRP A 604 -30.93 9.27 44.05
C TRP A 604 -30.71 9.88 42.66
N LYS A 605 -30.30 11.15 42.55
CA LYS A 605 -30.21 11.88 41.28
C LYS A 605 -29.43 11.11 40.21
N LYS A 606 -28.18 10.73 40.49
CA LYS A 606 -27.31 10.04 39.53
C LYS A 606 -27.93 8.71 39.05
N VAL A 607 -28.47 7.95 40.01
CA VAL A 607 -29.10 6.65 39.77
C VAL A 607 -30.33 6.82 38.87
N LEU A 608 -31.23 7.75 39.18
CA LEU A 608 -32.48 7.94 38.43
C LEU A 608 -32.25 8.58 37.05
N GLU A 609 -31.26 9.47 36.88
CA GLU A 609 -30.89 9.97 35.56
C GLU A 609 -30.32 8.87 34.64
N SER A 610 -29.67 7.84 35.22
CA SER A 610 -29.18 6.66 34.50
C SER A 610 -30.30 5.64 34.24
N VAL A 611 -31.04 5.23 35.29
CA VAL A 611 -32.07 4.16 35.24
C VAL A 611 -33.30 4.55 34.44
N ILE A 612 -33.84 5.76 34.62
CA ILE A 612 -34.95 6.25 33.78
C ILE A 612 -34.40 6.60 32.38
N GLY A 613 -33.12 7.02 32.32
CA GLY A 613 -32.35 7.11 31.08
C GLY A 613 -33.01 8.01 30.04
N ASN A 614 -33.08 7.54 28.80
CA ASN A 614 -33.67 8.31 27.70
C ASN A 614 -35.20 8.44 27.77
N ASN A 615 -35.90 7.73 28.67
CA ASN A 615 -37.35 7.90 28.85
C ASN A 615 -37.71 9.29 29.41
N LEU A 616 -36.80 9.95 30.13
CA LEU A 616 -36.96 11.36 30.52
C LEU A 616 -37.05 12.30 29.31
N ASN A 617 -36.47 11.93 28.17
CA ASN A 617 -36.46 12.74 26.95
C ASN A 617 -37.64 12.38 26.01
N ALA A 618 -38.45 11.37 26.37
CA ALA A 618 -39.47 10.80 25.51
C ALA A 618 -40.75 11.66 25.42
N PHE A 619 -41.55 11.42 24.38
CA PHE A 619 -42.89 12.01 24.22
C PHE A 619 -43.94 10.89 24.16
N PHE A 620 -45.02 11.03 24.91
CA PHE A 620 -46.16 10.12 24.88
C PHE A 620 -47.20 10.56 23.84
N VAL A 621 -47.76 9.61 23.10
CA VAL A 621 -48.89 9.80 22.18
C VAL A 621 -49.88 8.64 22.31
N SER A 622 -51.18 8.91 22.19
CA SER A 622 -52.19 7.86 22.44
C SER A 622 -52.58 7.00 21.23
N ASN A 623 -52.09 7.34 20.04
CA ASN A 623 -52.41 6.61 18.81
C ASN A 623 -51.31 6.69 17.75
N HIS A 624 -51.36 5.76 16.80
CA HIS A 624 -50.35 5.64 15.74
C HIS A 624 -50.36 6.82 14.74
N GLY A 625 -51.52 7.43 14.48
CA GLY A 625 -51.62 8.57 13.57
C GLY A 625 -50.85 9.79 14.08
N ASP A 626 -51.03 10.10 15.37
CA ASP A 626 -50.30 11.18 16.03
C ASP A 626 -48.81 10.84 16.22
N ARG A 627 -48.44 9.56 16.42
CA ARG A 627 -47.02 9.12 16.37
C ARG A 627 -46.34 9.49 15.05
N VAL A 628 -46.99 9.23 13.92
CA VAL A 628 -46.45 9.57 12.59
C VAL A 628 -46.38 11.09 12.39
N ARG A 629 -47.38 11.84 12.86
CA ARG A 629 -47.37 13.31 12.80
C ARG A 629 -46.24 13.91 13.64
N LEU A 630 -46.07 13.45 14.88
CA LEU A 630 -44.99 13.89 15.77
C LEU A 630 -43.61 13.58 15.19
N LYS A 631 -43.42 12.38 14.63
CA LYS A 631 -42.17 12.04 13.95
C LYS A 631 -41.84 13.01 12.82
N LYS A 632 -42.81 13.34 11.94
CA LYS A 632 -42.62 14.33 10.85
C LYS A 632 -42.23 15.73 11.36
N ILE A 633 -42.72 16.14 12.53
CA ILE A 633 -42.36 17.43 13.15
C ILE A 633 -40.95 17.36 13.76
N MET A 634 -40.63 16.27 14.47
CA MET A 634 -39.29 15.98 14.98
C MET A 634 -38.23 15.98 13.87
N ASP A 635 -38.51 15.31 12.75
CA ASP A 635 -37.62 15.25 11.58
C ASP A 635 -37.43 16.66 10.95
N ARG A 636 -38.50 17.48 10.88
CA ARG A 636 -38.43 18.86 10.37
C ARG A 636 -37.59 19.80 11.26
N VAL A 637 -37.70 19.66 12.58
CA VAL A 637 -36.96 20.49 13.55
C VAL A 637 -35.51 19.98 13.74
N GLY A 638 -35.25 18.72 13.39
CA GLY A 638 -33.95 18.06 13.59
C GLY A 638 -33.70 17.69 15.05
N VAL A 639 -34.71 17.12 15.71
CA VAL A 639 -34.65 16.61 17.09
C VAL A 639 -35.12 15.16 17.10
N HIS A 640 -34.38 14.28 17.74
CA HIS A 640 -34.68 12.84 17.78
C HIS A 640 -34.85 12.36 19.22
N SER A 641 -36.10 12.43 19.71
CA SER A 641 -36.50 11.91 21.03
C SER A 641 -37.33 10.63 20.89
N PRO A 642 -37.31 9.72 21.88
CA PRO A 642 -38.18 8.53 21.86
C PRO A 642 -39.66 8.92 21.86
N ILE A 643 -40.50 8.13 21.18
CA ILE A 643 -41.96 8.29 21.18
C ILE A 643 -42.60 7.04 21.79
N VAL A 644 -43.25 7.19 22.94
CA VAL A 644 -44.00 6.14 23.64
C VAL A 644 -45.44 6.17 23.15
N ILE A 645 -45.98 5.02 22.77
CA ILE A 645 -47.38 4.86 22.36
C ILE A 645 -48.10 4.01 23.39
N GLY A 646 -49.23 4.47 23.92
CA GLY A 646 -50.04 3.72 24.87
C GLY A 646 -51.43 4.31 25.01
N ALA A 647 -52.38 3.55 25.55
CA ALA A 647 -53.72 4.07 25.80
C ALA A 647 -53.71 5.07 26.97
N GLU A 648 -54.61 6.06 26.95
CA GLU A 648 -54.85 7.02 28.05
C GLU A 648 -55.65 6.38 29.20
N THR A 649 -55.35 5.12 29.52
CA THR A 649 -56.05 4.34 30.55
C THR A 649 -55.48 4.59 31.93
N LEU A 650 -56.29 5.15 32.83
CA LEU A 650 -55.99 5.24 34.26
C LEU A 650 -56.25 3.87 34.92
N PHE A 651 -55.31 2.95 34.79
CA PHE A 651 -55.34 1.69 35.53
C PHE A 651 -54.89 1.87 36.98
N ASP A 652 -55.37 1.00 37.87
CA ASP A 652 -54.85 0.87 39.23
C ASP A 652 -53.56 0.04 39.22
N TYR A 653 -52.55 0.54 39.91
CA TYR A 653 -51.24 -0.08 40.03
C TYR A 653 -50.90 -0.45 41.49
N SER A 654 -51.80 -0.18 42.46
CA SER A 654 -51.55 -0.36 43.89
C SER A 654 -51.28 -1.83 44.27
N SER A 655 -51.96 -2.79 43.63
CA SER A 655 -51.70 -4.22 43.76
C SER A 655 -50.33 -4.65 43.18
N GLY A 656 -49.71 -3.78 42.38
CA GLY A 656 -48.40 -3.96 41.76
C GLY A 656 -47.23 -3.38 42.54
N GLU A 657 -47.47 -2.65 43.65
CA GLU A 657 -46.44 -2.11 44.54
C GLU A 657 -45.95 -3.13 45.59
N PRO A 658 -44.68 -3.03 46.04
CA PRO A 658 -44.16 -3.80 47.17
C PRO A 658 -44.60 -3.22 48.53
N ASN A 659 -44.28 -3.93 49.63
CA ASN A 659 -44.53 -3.50 51.02
C ASN A 659 -44.15 -2.00 51.21
N PRO A 660 -44.98 -1.17 51.88
CA PRO A 660 -44.68 0.22 52.24
C PRO A 660 -43.27 0.49 52.80
N GLU A 661 -42.64 -0.46 53.49
CA GLU A 661 -41.29 -0.33 54.04
C GLU A 661 -40.17 -0.27 52.96
N ILE A 662 -40.44 -0.74 51.74
CA ILE A 662 -39.45 -0.76 50.66
C ILE A 662 -39.52 0.55 49.87
N THR A 663 -38.45 1.34 49.88
CA THR A 663 -38.37 2.55 49.05
C THR A 663 -38.26 2.17 47.57
N THR A 664 -39.08 2.76 46.70
CA THR A 664 -39.05 2.53 45.25
C THR A 664 -38.86 3.83 44.47
N ILE A 665 -38.50 3.73 43.19
CA ILE A 665 -38.35 4.90 42.30
C ILE A 665 -39.66 5.71 42.26
N LEU A 666 -40.82 5.07 42.16
CA LEU A 666 -42.13 5.74 42.20
C LEU A 666 -42.32 6.58 43.48
N ARG A 667 -41.86 6.09 44.64
CA ARG A 667 -42.06 6.75 45.95
C ARG A 667 -41.18 7.99 46.13
N VAL A 668 -39.95 7.98 45.60
CA VAL A 668 -39.01 9.14 45.64
C VAL A 668 -39.24 10.18 44.54
N LEU A 669 -40.06 9.86 43.54
CA LEU A 669 -40.49 10.82 42.52
C LEU A 669 -41.76 11.56 42.92
N ASP A 670 -41.88 12.78 42.40
CA ASP A 670 -43.10 13.58 42.33
C ASP A 670 -43.45 13.78 40.85
N CYS A 671 -44.66 13.40 40.45
CA CYS A 671 -45.11 13.48 39.07
C CYS A 671 -46.38 14.31 39.00
N ASP A 672 -46.34 15.44 38.29
CA ASP A 672 -47.50 16.35 38.18
C ASP A 672 -48.56 15.88 37.18
N ASN A 673 -48.23 14.89 36.34
CA ASN A 673 -49.12 14.30 35.34
C ASN A 673 -49.30 12.79 35.57
N GLU A 674 -50.52 12.39 35.93
CA GLU A 674 -50.92 11.01 36.22
C GLU A 674 -50.87 10.06 35.00
N ILE A 675 -50.91 10.59 33.76
CA ILE A 675 -50.65 9.80 32.55
C ILE A 675 -49.15 9.51 32.46
N VAL A 676 -48.28 10.53 32.57
CA VAL A 676 -46.82 10.37 32.51
C VAL A 676 -46.32 9.38 33.56
N LYS A 677 -46.84 9.48 34.79
CA LYS A 677 -46.57 8.54 35.89
C LYS A 677 -46.90 7.09 35.51
N ARG A 678 -48.07 6.83 34.92
CA ARG A 678 -48.46 5.49 34.45
C ARG A 678 -47.64 5.01 33.25
N GLN A 679 -47.21 5.91 32.36
CA GLN A 679 -46.32 5.54 31.26
C GLN A 679 -44.92 5.18 31.74
N LEU A 680 -44.39 5.83 32.79
CA LEU A 680 -43.12 5.45 33.42
C LEU A 680 -43.22 4.11 34.19
N ILE A 681 -44.39 3.83 34.79
CA ILE A 681 -44.74 2.50 35.35
C ILE A 681 -44.72 1.42 34.24
N LEU A 682 -45.35 1.68 33.09
CA LEU A 682 -45.35 0.73 31.97
C LEU A 682 -43.98 0.55 31.31
N ALA A 683 -43.19 1.62 31.17
CA ALA A 683 -41.94 1.61 30.40
C ALA A 683 -40.70 1.22 31.22
N VAL A 684 -40.68 1.47 32.53
CA VAL A 684 -39.48 1.30 33.39
C VAL A 684 -39.82 0.58 34.72
N HIS A 685 -41.08 0.24 34.98
CA HIS A 685 -41.54 -0.45 36.20
C HIS A 685 -41.07 0.25 37.49
N ILE A 686 -41.17 1.58 37.53
CA ILE A 686 -40.70 2.43 38.64
C ILE A 686 -41.36 2.09 40.00
N GLU A 687 -42.53 1.47 39.97
CA GLU A 687 -43.26 0.98 41.14
C GLU A 687 -42.67 -0.32 41.72
N ARG A 688 -41.91 -1.08 40.92
CA ARG A 688 -41.24 -2.35 41.28
C ARG A 688 -39.71 -2.24 41.35
N ALA A 689 -39.17 -1.05 41.10
CA ALA A 689 -37.75 -0.73 41.19
C ALA A 689 -37.41 -0.19 42.60
N ALA A 690 -36.82 -1.03 43.45
CA ALA A 690 -36.40 -0.69 44.80
C ALA A 690 -35.11 0.16 44.84
N LEU A 691 -34.94 0.93 45.92
CA LEU A 691 -33.81 1.81 46.16
C LEU A 691 -33.21 1.56 47.56
N VAL A 692 -31.88 1.42 47.64
CA VAL A 692 -31.13 1.11 48.87
C VAL A 692 -29.87 1.96 49.00
N GLU A 693 -29.50 2.40 50.20
CA GLU A 693 -28.36 3.31 50.36
C GLU A 693 -27.02 2.62 50.05
N LYS A 694 -26.90 1.32 50.36
CA LYS A 694 -25.69 0.53 50.18
C LYS A 694 -25.99 -0.74 49.39
N ARG A 695 -25.06 -1.13 48.52
CA ARG A 695 -25.15 -2.36 47.72
C ARG A 695 -25.45 -3.63 48.54
N ALA A 696 -24.88 -3.75 49.74
CA ALA A 696 -25.10 -4.90 50.62
C ALA A 696 -26.56 -5.03 51.13
N ASP A 697 -27.28 -3.91 51.26
CA ASP A 697 -28.67 -3.93 51.70
C ASP A 697 -29.61 -4.33 50.56
N GLY A 698 -29.26 -3.99 49.32
CA GLY A 698 -29.98 -4.45 48.12
C GLY A 698 -29.78 -5.93 47.82
N ASP A 699 -28.58 -6.47 48.05
CA ASP A 699 -28.34 -7.92 47.99
C ASP A 699 -29.25 -8.65 49.00
N ARG A 700 -29.19 -8.22 50.28
CA ARG A 700 -30.08 -8.74 51.34
C ARG A 700 -31.56 -8.67 50.94
N LEU A 701 -32.01 -7.53 50.41
CA LEU A 701 -33.38 -7.35 49.96
C LEU A 701 -33.75 -8.35 48.85
N MET A 702 -32.98 -8.40 47.76
CA MET A 702 -33.28 -9.26 46.59
C MET A 702 -33.26 -10.75 46.93
N ARG A 703 -32.40 -11.21 47.85
CA ARG A 703 -32.40 -12.61 48.33
C ARG A 703 -33.70 -13.03 49.02
N THR A 704 -34.39 -12.10 49.70
CA THR A 704 -35.68 -12.40 50.35
C THR A 704 -36.84 -12.56 49.35
N GLN A 705 -36.63 -12.19 48.08
CA GLN A 705 -37.67 -12.16 47.02
C GLN A 705 -38.95 -11.44 47.47
N PRO A 706 -38.86 -10.16 47.88
CA PRO A 706 -40.01 -9.41 48.35
C PRO A 706 -41.05 -9.27 47.24
N HIS A 707 -42.31 -9.47 47.61
CA HIS A 707 -43.45 -9.37 46.69
C HIS A 707 -43.42 -8.03 45.93
N ASN A 708 -43.63 -8.09 44.61
CA ASN A 708 -43.62 -6.92 43.71
C ASN A 708 -42.29 -6.12 43.61
N VAL A 709 -41.13 -6.70 43.92
CA VAL A 709 -39.83 -6.09 43.53
C VAL A 709 -39.22 -6.85 42.36
N GLN A 710 -38.84 -6.13 41.30
CA GLN A 710 -38.23 -6.69 40.09
C GLN A 710 -36.75 -6.29 39.92
N ALA A 711 -36.40 -5.07 40.32
CA ALA A 711 -35.04 -4.55 40.27
C ALA A 711 -34.72 -3.78 41.56
N CYS A 712 -33.45 -3.73 41.94
CA CYS A 712 -32.98 -2.94 43.07
C CYS A 712 -31.76 -2.13 42.64
N PHE A 713 -31.70 -0.85 43.02
CA PHE A 713 -30.59 0.04 42.70
C PHE A 713 -30.02 0.69 43.95
N SER A 714 -28.69 0.80 44.02
CA SER A 714 -28.01 1.43 45.15
C SER A 714 -27.46 2.82 44.82
N ALA A 715 -27.37 3.68 45.85
CA ALA A 715 -26.98 5.09 45.69
C ALA A 715 -25.56 5.29 45.13
N ASP A 716 -24.70 4.29 45.28
CA ASP A 716 -23.34 4.17 44.72
C ASP A 716 -23.30 3.72 43.24
N MET A 717 -24.41 3.87 42.51
CA MET A 717 -24.52 3.58 41.07
C MET A 717 -24.36 2.10 40.69
N PHE A 718 -24.99 1.17 41.45
CA PHE A 718 -25.11 -0.22 41.03
C PHE A 718 -26.56 -0.65 40.83
N SER A 719 -26.80 -1.45 39.78
CA SER A 719 -27.98 -2.30 39.63
C SER A 719 -27.72 -3.63 40.34
N ILE A 720 -28.71 -4.14 41.07
CA ILE A 720 -28.64 -5.36 41.87
C ILE A 720 -29.77 -6.27 41.42
N SER A 721 -29.40 -7.45 40.92
CA SER A 721 -30.33 -8.44 40.37
C SER A 721 -29.95 -9.83 40.88
N GLY A 722 -30.94 -10.67 41.19
CA GLY A 722 -30.67 -11.99 41.74
C GLY A 722 -31.84 -12.57 42.51
N GLY A 723 -31.62 -13.76 43.07
CA GLY A 723 -32.61 -14.49 43.86
C GLY A 723 -31.94 -15.33 44.94
N ARG A 724 -32.63 -16.37 45.43
CA ARG A 724 -32.16 -17.18 46.58
C ARG A 724 -30.77 -17.78 46.41
N SER A 725 -30.37 -18.11 45.19
CA SER A 725 -29.07 -18.75 44.88
C SER A 725 -27.90 -17.77 44.75
N GLY A 726 -28.14 -16.46 44.70
CA GLY A 726 -27.07 -15.45 44.58
C GLY A 726 -27.53 -14.13 43.96
N SER A 727 -26.70 -13.10 44.17
CA SER A 727 -26.87 -11.75 43.61
C SER A 727 -25.76 -11.40 42.63
N LEU A 728 -26.12 -10.89 41.46
CA LEU A 728 -25.25 -10.13 40.59
C LEU A 728 -25.41 -8.63 40.92
N SER A 729 -24.34 -7.85 40.76
CA SER A 729 -24.51 -6.39 40.72
C SER A 729 -23.56 -5.76 39.72
N THR A 730 -24.09 -4.81 38.95
CA THR A 730 -23.48 -4.23 37.76
C THR A 730 -23.43 -2.71 37.92
N ALA A 731 -22.28 -2.10 37.63
CA ALA A 731 -22.14 -0.65 37.68
C ALA A 731 -23.01 0.02 36.61
N LEU A 732 -23.76 1.05 37.00
CA LEU A 732 -24.56 1.89 36.10
C LEU A 732 -23.65 2.93 35.44
N GLN A 733 -23.85 3.17 34.15
CA GLN A 733 -23.18 4.25 33.44
C GLN A 733 -23.75 5.60 33.90
N GLU A 734 -22.88 6.50 34.39
CA GLU A 734 -23.30 7.84 34.78
C GLU A 734 -23.70 8.66 33.54
N HIS A 735 -24.82 9.38 33.63
CA HIS A 735 -25.29 10.23 32.55
C HIS A 735 -24.34 11.42 32.36
N LYS A 736 -23.57 11.41 31.25
CA LYS A 736 -22.58 12.46 30.93
C LYS A 736 -23.18 13.75 30.35
N GLY A 737 -24.49 13.79 30.08
CA GLY A 737 -25.19 14.96 29.54
C GLY A 737 -25.51 16.02 30.60
N ALA A 738 -26.16 17.10 30.16
CA ALA A 738 -26.69 18.11 31.07
C ALA A 738 -27.67 17.49 32.09
N PRO A 739 -27.53 17.77 33.39
CA PRO A 739 -28.21 17.00 34.43
C PRO A 739 -29.70 17.36 34.50
N ARG A 740 -30.56 16.42 34.12
CA ARG A 740 -32.00 16.63 33.87
C ARG A 740 -32.84 16.79 35.15
N LEU A 741 -32.36 16.24 36.26
CA LEU A 741 -33.03 16.26 37.57
C LEU A 741 -32.36 17.21 38.59
N SER A 742 -31.33 17.97 38.17
CA SER A 742 -30.64 18.94 39.04
C SER A 742 -31.42 20.24 39.24
N GLN A 743 -31.19 20.90 40.38
CA GLN A 743 -31.66 22.28 40.65
C GLN A 743 -30.53 23.31 40.66
N ASN A 744 -29.26 22.89 40.79
CA ASN A 744 -28.09 23.76 40.79
C ASN A 744 -27.05 23.26 39.76
N VAL A 745 -26.54 24.17 38.93
CA VAL A 745 -25.51 23.90 37.89
C VAL A 745 -24.31 24.85 38.03
N GLY A 746 -24.47 25.99 38.71
CA GLY A 746 -23.46 27.06 38.79
C GLY A 746 -22.11 26.65 39.40
N ASP A 747 -22.12 25.85 40.46
CA ASP A 747 -20.86 25.43 41.14
C ASP A 747 -20.00 24.52 40.27
N VAL A 748 -20.64 23.68 39.43
CA VAL A 748 -19.94 22.80 38.47
C VAL A 748 -19.32 23.61 37.33
N ILE A 749 -20.02 24.65 36.87
CA ILE A 749 -19.49 25.58 35.86
C ILE A 749 -18.24 26.29 36.41
N ARG A 750 -18.31 26.88 37.60
CA ARG A 750 -17.16 27.56 38.23
C ARG A 750 -15.95 26.65 38.43
N SER A 751 -16.17 25.40 38.83
CA SER A 751 -15.08 24.43 39.00
C SER A 751 -14.36 24.11 37.69
N LEU A 752 -15.09 24.04 36.57
CA LEU A 752 -14.51 23.75 35.25
C LEU A 752 -13.87 25.00 34.63
N GLU A 753 -14.39 26.20 34.90
CA GLU A 753 -13.81 27.48 34.47
C GLU A 753 -12.42 27.69 35.09
N ASN A 754 -12.26 27.39 36.37
CA ASN A 754 -10.96 27.47 37.06
C ASN A 754 -9.94 26.47 36.47
N GLU A 755 -10.37 25.24 36.15
CA GLU A 755 -9.47 24.24 35.54
C GLU A 755 -9.08 24.62 34.11
N GLN A 756 -9.99 25.22 33.33
CA GLN A 756 -9.65 25.77 32.01
C GLN A 756 -8.62 26.89 32.07
N GLN A 757 -8.76 27.84 33.01
CA GLN A 757 -7.78 28.92 33.17
C GLN A 757 -6.38 28.39 33.50
N ARG A 758 -6.32 27.36 34.35
CA ARG A 758 -5.08 26.66 34.67
C ARG A 758 -4.48 25.97 33.43
N LEU A 759 -5.29 25.20 32.69
CA LEU A 759 -4.84 24.50 31.48
C LEU A 759 -4.35 25.48 30.40
N ASP A 760 -5.02 26.63 30.20
CA ASP A 760 -4.60 27.65 29.23
C ASP A 760 -3.22 28.25 29.58
N GLN A 761 -2.96 28.49 30.87
CA GLN A 761 -1.64 28.90 31.34
C GLN A 761 -0.57 27.83 31.07
N GLU A 762 -0.83 26.56 31.41
CA GLU A 762 0.08 25.43 31.16
C GLU A 762 0.34 25.21 29.64
N ILE A 763 -0.66 25.45 28.78
CA ILE A 763 -0.57 25.44 27.31
C ILE A 763 0.32 26.57 26.80
N SER A 764 0.17 27.78 27.34
CA SER A 764 0.96 28.96 26.93
C SER A 764 2.44 28.77 27.26
N GLU A 765 2.75 28.35 28.49
CA GLU A 765 4.13 28.04 28.92
C GLU A 765 4.77 26.94 28.06
N SER A 766 4.04 25.85 27.80
CA SER A 766 4.52 24.75 26.95
C SER A 766 4.72 25.17 25.50
N THR A 767 3.86 26.06 24.98
CA THR A 767 4.00 26.62 23.61
C THR A 767 5.25 27.50 23.49
N GLN A 768 5.59 28.28 24.53
CA GLN A 768 6.81 29.09 24.52
C GLN A 768 8.08 28.21 24.55
N ARG A 769 8.14 27.22 25.43
CA ARG A 769 9.28 26.28 25.51
C ARG A 769 9.50 25.58 24.16
N LEU A 770 8.42 25.06 23.55
CA LEU A 770 8.49 24.44 22.23
C LEU A 770 9.04 25.38 21.13
N ARG A 771 8.79 26.69 21.22
CA ARG A 771 9.32 27.68 20.27
C ARG A 771 10.81 27.96 20.50
N GLU A 772 11.24 28.07 21.75
CA GLU A 772 12.65 28.22 22.12
C GLU A 772 13.46 27.00 21.64
N HIS A 773 12.96 25.78 21.85
CA HIS A 773 13.54 24.53 21.36
C HIS A 773 13.63 24.47 19.82
N LYS A 774 12.60 24.94 19.10
CA LYS A 774 12.62 25.00 17.63
C LYS A 774 13.63 26.00 17.05
N GLN A 775 13.79 27.16 17.70
CA GLN A 775 14.76 28.18 17.26
C GLN A 775 16.21 27.72 17.46
N GLU A 776 16.46 27.03 18.58
CA GLU A 776 17.72 26.35 18.87
C GLU A 776 18.10 25.38 17.75
N LYS A 777 17.27 24.36 17.53
CA LYS A 777 17.50 23.32 16.52
C LYS A 777 17.78 23.91 15.13
N ALA A 778 17.03 24.92 14.74
CA ALA A 778 17.19 25.60 13.45
C ALA A 778 18.49 26.44 13.32
N GLY A 779 19.12 26.87 14.43
CA GLY A 779 20.46 27.45 14.39
C GLY A 779 21.52 26.38 14.14
N LEU A 780 21.35 25.25 14.79
CA LEU A 780 22.29 24.14 14.85
C LEU A 780 22.32 23.32 13.56
N GLU A 781 21.15 23.15 12.93
CA GLU A 781 21.02 22.60 11.58
C GLU A 781 21.79 23.45 10.55
N ARG A 782 21.86 24.79 10.70
CA ARG A 782 22.65 25.67 9.80
C ARG A 782 24.14 25.54 10.03
N ASP A 783 24.58 25.45 11.28
CA ASP A 783 25.99 25.22 11.60
C ASP A 783 26.43 23.84 11.09
N LYS A 784 25.58 22.82 11.26
CA LYS A 784 25.78 21.47 10.69
C LYS A 784 25.90 21.50 9.17
N ASP A 785 24.99 22.19 8.48
CA ASP A 785 25.05 22.32 7.02
C ASP A 785 26.29 23.07 6.54
N THR A 786 26.78 24.04 7.34
CA THR A 786 28.04 24.75 7.07
C THR A 786 29.24 23.82 7.21
N CYS A 787 29.34 23.04 8.31
CA CYS A 787 30.38 22.02 8.49
C CYS A 787 30.33 20.92 7.42
N LYS A 788 29.13 20.51 6.98
CA LYS A 788 28.92 19.58 5.87
C LYS A 788 29.37 20.17 4.52
N GLY A 789 29.20 21.47 4.31
CA GLY A 789 29.75 22.21 3.18
C GLY A 789 31.28 22.20 3.15
N ASP A 790 31.92 22.49 4.29
CA ASP A 790 33.37 22.41 4.47
C ASP A 790 33.90 20.99 4.21
N LEU A 791 33.24 19.96 4.76
CA LEU A 791 33.60 18.56 4.54
C LEU A 791 33.53 18.16 3.08
N ASN A 792 32.49 18.58 2.35
CA ASN A 792 32.39 18.31 0.92
C ASN A 792 33.51 19.00 0.12
N ASN A 793 33.95 20.19 0.53
CA ASN A 793 35.08 20.88 -0.09
C ASN A 793 36.42 20.20 0.24
N LEU A 794 36.62 19.72 1.47
CA LEU A 794 37.80 18.94 1.85
C LEU A 794 37.85 17.58 1.14
N ARG A 795 36.72 16.85 1.07
CA ARG A 795 36.57 15.59 0.32
C ARG A 795 36.93 15.78 -1.15
N ARG A 796 36.38 16.78 -1.84
CA ARG A 796 36.75 17.10 -3.23
C ARG A 796 38.25 17.35 -3.43
N ARG A 797 38.91 18.04 -2.49
CA ARG A 797 40.37 18.27 -2.54
C ARG A 797 41.16 16.98 -2.30
N LYS A 798 40.70 16.14 -1.37
CA LYS A 798 41.27 14.81 -1.09
C LYS A 798 41.10 13.88 -2.29
N ASP A 799 39.97 13.90 -2.99
CA ASP A 799 39.71 13.07 -4.18
C ASP A 799 40.64 13.43 -5.34
N VAL A 800 40.90 14.73 -5.57
CA VAL A 800 41.87 15.19 -6.58
C VAL A 800 43.29 14.70 -6.26
N LEU A 801 43.72 14.79 -4.99
CA LEU A 801 45.01 14.22 -4.58
C LEU A 801 45.02 12.69 -4.60
N GLY A 802 43.88 12.05 -4.32
CA GLY A 802 43.69 10.60 -4.41
C GLY A 802 43.84 10.08 -5.84
N GLN A 803 43.30 10.79 -6.83
CA GLN A 803 43.52 10.49 -8.25
C GLN A 803 44.98 10.69 -8.67
N GLN A 804 45.66 11.71 -8.15
CA GLN A 804 47.11 11.88 -8.35
C GLN A 804 47.91 10.73 -7.73
N ARG A 805 47.54 10.30 -6.51
CA ARG A 805 48.17 9.16 -5.84
C ARG A 805 47.93 7.86 -6.59
N SER A 806 46.71 7.59 -7.06
CA SER A 806 46.36 6.38 -7.83
C SER A 806 47.20 6.26 -9.10
N ARG A 807 47.44 7.36 -9.82
CA ARG A 807 48.30 7.37 -11.01
C ARG A 807 49.78 7.09 -10.68
N LEU A 808 50.25 7.52 -9.51
CA LEU A 808 51.61 7.20 -9.02
C LEU A 808 51.69 5.74 -8.51
N ASP A 809 50.65 5.27 -7.82
CA ASP A 809 50.53 3.88 -7.33
C ASP A 809 50.49 2.90 -8.55
N GLU A 810 49.71 3.18 -9.61
CA GLU A 810 49.68 2.40 -10.87
C GLU A 810 51.07 2.31 -11.53
N GLN A 811 51.77 3.45 -11.66
CA GLN A 811 53.13 3.50 -12.22
C GLN A 811 54.18 2.78 -11.36
N MET A 812 53.88 2.51 -10.08
CA MET A 812 54.71 1.66 -9.22
C MET A 812 54.31 0.19 -9.27
N GLN A 813 53.04 -0.12 -9.53
CA GLN A 813 52.49 -1.47 -9.51
C GLN A 813 52.89 -2.29 -10.74
N GLU A 814 53.13 -1.64 -11.89
CA GLU A 814 53.78 -2.25 -13.07
C GLU A 814 55.22 -2.77 -12.80
N ALA A 815 55.81 -2.48 -11.62
CA ALA A 815 57.22 -2.73 -11.30
C ALA A 815 57.49 -3.64 -10.07
N ALA A 816 56.56 -4.50 -9.64
CA ALA A 816 56.72 -5.33 -8.43
C ALA A 816 56.26 -6.82 -8.57
N PRO A 817 57.00 -7.82 -8.02
CA PRO A 817 56.60 -9.23 -8.03
C PRO A 817 55.62 -9.64 -6.89
N GLY A 818 54.86 -10.72 -7.13
CA GLY A 818 53.60 -11.02 -6.44
C GLY A 818 53.59 -11.45 -4.96
N ASN A 819 54.72 -11.64 -4.27
CA ASN A 819 54.70 -12.11 -2.86
C ASN A 819 54.22 -11.04 -1.86
N ILE A 820 54.26 -9.75 -2.21
CA ILE A 820 53.89 -8.66 -1.30
C ILE A 820 52.36 -8.52 -1.17
N SER A 821 51.61 -8.88 -2.20
CA SER A 821 50.14 -8.68 -2.27
C SER A 821 49.38 -9.37 -1.14
N ALA A 822 49.79 -10.59 -0.75
CA ALA A 822 49.06 -11.38 0.24
C ALA A 822 49.10 -10.79 1.66
N LEU A 823 50.17 -10.08 2.02
CA LEU A 823 50.29 -9.40 3.32
C LEU A 823 49.47 -8.10 3.38
N GLU A 824 49.31 -7.41 2.24
CA GLU A 824 48.50 -6.20 2.14
C GLU A 824 47.00 -6.46 2.28
N ASP A 825 46.52 -7.62 1.81
CA ASP A 825 45.11 -8.02 1.96
C ASP A 825 44.77 -8.35 3.43
N ALA A 826 45.64 -9.08 4.14
CA ALA A 826 45.44 -9.42 5.56
C ALA A 826 45.33 -8.18 6.47
N LYS A 827 46.12 -7.14 6.19
CA LYS A 827 46.05 -5.85 6.89
C LYS A 827 44.70 -5.15 6.70
N ARG A 828 44.11 -5.25 5.50
CA ARG A 828 42.87 -4.58 5.11
C ARG A 828 41.67 -5.09 5.91
N GLU A 829 41.68 -6.36 6.27
CA GLU A 829 40.63 -7.00 7.07
C GLU A 829 40.57 -6.43 8.50
N VAL A 830 41.73 -6.25 9.14
CA VAL A 830 41.84 -5.64 10.48
C VAL A 830 41.41 -4.17 10.50
N GLN A 831 41.59 -3.45 9.39
CA GLN A 831 41.18 -2.04 9.28
C GLN A 831 39.65 -1.85 9.27
N LYS A 832 38.88 -2.77 8.66
CA LYS A 832 37.40 -2.71 8.69
C LYS A 832 36.84 -2.80 10.11
N GLY A 833 37.44 -3.64 10.96
CA GLY A 833 37.03 -3.79 12.37
C GLY A 833 37.15 -2.51 13.20
N LYS A 834 37.95 -1.54 12.77
CA LYS A 834 38.09 -0.22 13.42
C LYS A 834 36.93 0.73 13.09
N GLU A 835 36.39 0.67 11.87
CA GLU A 835 35.35 1.61 11.39
C GLU A 835 34.04 1.43 12.16
N HIS A 836 33.67 0.19 12.51
CA HIS A 836 32.46 -0.11 13.29
C HIS A 836 32.48 0.53 14.69
N ILE A 837 33.61 0.49 15.40
CA ILE A 837 33.74 1.11 16.74
C ILE A 837 33.71 2.64 16.63
N LEU A 838 34.27 3.19 15.54
CA LEU A 838 34.21 4.62 15.24
C LEU A 838 32.81 5.13 14.94
N GLN A 839 31.83 4.26 14.64
CA GLN A 839 30.45 4.65 14.39
C GLN A 839 29.66 4.80 15.70
N GLN A 840 29.89 3.95 16.70
CA GLN A 840 29.24 4.03 18.03
C GLN A 840 29.56 5.32 18.80
N PHE A 841 30.69 5.96 18.51
CA PHE A 841 31.04 7.28 19.05
C PHE A 841 30.19 8.42 18.42
N GLN A 842 29.42 8.16 17.35
CA GLN A 842 28.67 9.18 16.59
C GLN A 842 27.28 9.45 17.17
N ASP A 843 26.68 8.47 17.83
CA ASP A 843 25.32 8.61 18.36
C ASP A 843 25.30 9.20 19.78
N ILE A 844 26.34 8.95 20.59
CA ILE A 844 26.55 9.65 21.88
C ILE A 844 26.83 11.13 21.59
N GLN A 845 27.68 11.37 20.59
CA GLN A 845 27.74 12.63 19.90
C GLN A 845 26.58 12.83 18.89
N SER A 846 25.35 12.44 19.24
CA SER A 846 24.11 13.03 18.72
C SER A 846 23.18 13.65 19.81
N GLN A 847 23.47 13.41 21.10
CA GLN A 847 22.75 13.93 22.27
C GLN A 847 23.31 15.22 22.91
N LYS A 848 24.34 15.26 23.80
CA LYS A 848 24.96 16.41 24.56
C LYS A 848 24.73 17.86 24.10
N THR A 849 24.66 18.07 22.79
CA THR A 849 24.83 19.35 22.13
C THR A 849 23.82 20.42 22.57
N GLY A 850 22.66 19.90 22.99
CA GLY A 850 21.36 20.26 22.45
C GLY A 850 20.98 21.72 22.60
N ILE A 851 20.27 22.09 23.66
CA ILE A 851 20.82 22.63 24.93
C ILE A 851 21.55 23.96 24.70
N GLU A 852 22.46 24.07 23.72
CA GLU A 852 23.29 25.27 23.56
C GLU A 852 22.67 26.41 22.72
N ALA A 853 21.80 26.18 21.71
CA ALA A 853 21.27 27.29 20.89
C ALA A 853 19.88 27.85 21.33
N GLN A 854 19.26 27.32 22.40
CA GLN A 854 18.05 27.88 23.06
C GLN A 854 18.36 29.23 23.71
N ARG A 855 19.64 29.48 23.94
CA ARG A 855 20.19 30.57 24.74
C ARG A 855 20.45 31.86 23.95
N VAL A 856 20.51 31.80 22.62
CA VAL A 856 20.93 32.90 21.73
C VAL A 856 19.85 33.99 21.51
N PRO A 857 18.56 33.69 21.24
CA PRO A 857 17.59 34.71 20.79
C PRO A 857 17.30 35.83 21.80
N VAL A 858 17.40 35.54 23.09
CA VAL A 858 17.02 36.44 24.20
C VAL A 858 17.97 37.66 24.32
N GLN A 859 19.14 37.61 23.67
CA GLN A 859 20.18 38.65 23.82
C GLN A 859 20.03 39.84 22.86
N GLU A 860 19.20 39.75 21.82
CA GLU A 860 19.08 40.81 20.80
C GLU A 860 18.02 41.87 21.14
N GLU A 861 16.88 41.47 21.72
CA GLU A 861 15.74 42.36 21.99
C GLU A 861 16.07 43.51 22.96
N ILE A 862 16.96 43.25 23.93
CA ILE A 862 17.38 44.21 24.96
C ILE A 862 18.00 45.48 24.34
N LYS A 863 18.77 45.36 23.25
CA LYS A 863 19.49 46.49 22.62
C LYS A 863 18.58 47.47 21.87
N ALA A 864 17.38 47.04 21.47
CA ALA A 864 16.48 47.88 20.68
C ALA A 864 15.82 49.00 21.50
N LEU A 865 15.59 48.75 22.80
CA LEU A 865 14.87 49.66 23.70
C LEU A 865 15.70 50.92 24.06
N GLU A 866 17.02 50.78 24.26
CA GLU A 866 17.94 51.86 24.66
C GLU A 866 18.04 53.03 23.65
N THR A 867 17.65 52.80 22.40
CA THR A 867 17.73 53.82 21.34
C THR A 867 16.51 54.76 21.37
N ARG A 868 15.37 54.29 21.87
CA ARG A 868 14.08 54.99 21.77
C ARG A 868 13.88 56.06 22.84
N MET A 869 14.47 55.88 24.02
CA MET A 869 14.35 56.82 25.15
C MET A 869 15.00 58.18 24.87
N ARG A 870 16.14 58.20 24.16
CA ARG A 870 16.90 59.43 23.84
C ARG A 870 16.21 60.42 22.88
N GLN A 871 15.11 60.01 22.23
CA GLN A 871 14.39 60.87 21.26
C GLN A 871 13.31 61.74 21.91
N LEU A 872 12.86 61.41 23.13
CA LEU A 872 11.76 62.12 23.79
C LEU A 872 12.23 63.40 24.52
N GLU A 873 13.48 63.44 24.95
CA GLU A 873 14.02 64.52 25.81
C GLU A 873 14.18 65.87 25.08
N SER A 874 14.24 65.91 23.74
CA SER A 874 14.52 67.14 22.98
C SER A 874 13.29 68.01 22.64
N ARG A 875 12.14 67.81 23.29
CA ARG A 875 10.83 68.39 22.88
C ARG A 875 10.34 69.58 23.72
N VAL A 876 11.09 70.08 24.71
CA VAL A 876 10.58 71.02 25.75
C VAL A 876 11.14 72.45 25.67
N ASP A 877 12.19 72.71 24.88
CA ASP A 877 12.73 74.07 24.72
C ASP A 877 11.78 74.97 23.89
N GLY A 878 11.47 76.17 24.43
CA GLY A 878 10.79 77.25 23.68
C GLY A 878 9.44 77.74 24.21
N LEU A 879 8.90 77.19 25.30
CA LEU A 879 7.61 77.60 25.87
C LEU A 879 7.49 79.11 26.25
N PRO A 880 8.49 79.78 26.84
CA PRO A 880 8.35 81.20 27.24
C PRO A 880 8.12 82.16 26.07
N GLU A 881 8.67 81.86 24.90
CA GLU A 881 8.64 82.70 23.69
C GLU A 881 7.26 82.70 23.00
N ARG A 882 6.32 81.86 23.47
CA ARG A 882 4.93 81.77 22.97
C ARG A 882 3.98 82.72 23.70
N LEU A 883 4.26 83.07 24.96
CA LEU A 883 3.40 83.93 25.77
C LEU A 883 3.44 85.40 25.34
N GLU A 884 4.62 85.90 24.97
CA GLU A 884 4.82 87.30 24.54
C GLU A 884 4.11 87.60 23.20
N LYS A 885 4.04 86.61 22.30
CA LYS A 885 3.38 86.72 20.99
C LYS A 885 1.86 86.94 21.09
N ALA A 886 1.19 86.38 22.11
CA ALA A 886 -0.25 86.50 22.29
C ALA A 886 -0.73 87.95 22.55
N VAL A 887 0.10 88.76 23.22
CA VAL A 887 -0.22 90.17 23.52
C VAL A 887 -0.14 91.05 22.27
N GLU A 888 0.74 90.69 21.32
CA GLU A 888 0.93 91.43 20.06
C GLU A 888 -0.23 91.26 19.07
N GLU A 889 -0.94 90.12 19.11
CA GLU A 889 -2.03 89.83 18.17
C GLU A 889 -3.29 90.66 18.43
N ARG A 890 -3.60 91.00 19.69
CA ARG A 890 -4.81 91.76 20.05
C ARG A 890 -4.93 93.09 19.29
N VAL A 891 -3.81 93.75 19.02
CA VAL A 891 -3.75 95.03 18.27
C VAL A 891 -3.96 94.81 16.76
N LYS A 892 -3.51 93.69 16.20
CA LYS A 892 -3.67 93.35 14.77
C LYS A 892 -5.14 93.09 14.41
N HIS A 893 -5.91 92.41 15.27
CA HIS A 893 -7.31 92.07 14.98
C HIS A 893 -8.24 93.29 14.84
N MET A 894 -7.97 94.39 15.55
CA MET A 894 -8.80 95.59 15.50
C MET A 894 -8.78 96.29 14.11
N ASN A 895 -7.63 96.26 13.42
CA ASN A 895 -7.50 96.85 12.07
C ASN A 895 -8.10 95.94 10.97
N ASN A 896 -8.10 94.62 11.18
CA ASN A 896 -8.63 93.67 10.19
C ASN A 896 -10.15 93.79 9.97
N ARG A 897 -10.92 94.18 11.01
CA ARG A 897 -12.38 94.38 10.92
C ARG A 897 -12.80 95.28 9.75
N ASP A 898 -12.08 96.39 9.54
CA ASP A 898 -12.44 97.39 8.54
C ASP A 898 -11.97 97.03 7.12
N HIS A 899 -11.01 96.10 7.00
CA HIS A 899 -10.60 95.52 5.71
C HIS A 899 -11.68 94.59 5.15
N TRP A 900 -12.23 93.68 5.97
CA TRP A 900 -13.17 92.65 5.51
C TRP A 900 -14.48 93.22 4.95
N LYS A 901 -14.97 94.36 5.48
CA LYS A 901 -16.18 95.05 4.95
C LYS A 901 -16.10 95.45 3.47
N LYS A 902 -14.92 95.78 2.94
CA LYS A 902 -14.75 96.12 1.51
C LYS A 902 -14.56 94.90 0.62
N LYS A 903 -14.11 93.79 1.19
CA LYS A 903 -13.75 92.58 0.47
C LYS A 903 -14.96 91.70 0.14
N HIS A 904 -15.98 91.75 1.00
CA HIS A 904 -17.28 91.08 0.85
C HIS A 904 -17.91 91.34 -0.53
N VAL A 905 -18.13 92.62 -0.88
CA VAL A 905 -18.72 93.06 -2.16
C VAL A 905 -17.94 92.61 -3.40
N SER A 906 -16.62 92.38 -3.27
CA SER A 906 -15.79 91.88 -4.38
C SER A 906 -15.97 90.38 -4.62
N ILE A 907 -16.20 89.60 -3.56
CA ILE A 907 -16.33 88.14 -3.62
C ILE A 907 -17.67 87.74 -4.25
N GLU A 908 -18.74 88.51 -3.99
CA GLU A 908 -20.08 88.28 -4.53
C GLU A 908 -20.12 88.33 -6.08
N ALA A 909 -19.22 89.09 -6.71
CA ALA A 909 -19.06 89.13 -8.16
C ALA A 909 -18.26 87.93 -8.73
N GLU A 910 -17.32 87.36 -7.96
CA GLU A 910 -16.54 86.18 -8.37
C GLU A 910 -17.41 84.90 -8.40
N ILE A 911 -18.41 84.79 -7.51
CA ILE A 911 -19.30 83.61 -7.44
C ILE A 911 -20.00 83.37 -8.79
N LYS A 912 -20.58 84.41 -9.39
CA LYS A 912 -21.29 84.32 -10.68
C LYS A 912 -20.42 83.91 -11.86
N ALA A 913 -19.10 84.14 -11.79
CA ALA A 913 -18.17 83.68 -12.82
C ALA A 913 -17.86 82.17 -12.65
N SER A 914 -17.70 81.71 -11.40
CA SER A 914 -17.45 80.31 -11.06
C SER A 914 -18.64 79.40 -11.42
N GLU A 915 -19.87 79.86 -11.17
CA GLU A 915 -21.11 79.13 -11.52
C GLU A 915 -21.24 78.82 -13.03
N SER A 916 -20.61 79.61 -13.90
CA SER A 916 -20.60 79.37 -15.36
C SER A 916 -19.51 78.39 -15.81
N GLU A 917 -18.47 78.16 -15.00
CA GLU A 917 -17.37 77.23 -15.26
C GLU A 917 -17.76 75.80 -14.80
N GLU A 918 -18.47 75.74 -13.67
CA GLU A 918 -19.10 74.54 -13.11
C GLU A 918 -20.04 73.85 -14.13
N ALA A 919 -20.94 74.62 -14.75
CA ALA A 919 -21.89 74.10 -15.73
C ALA A 919 -21.24 73.47 -16.98
N SER A 920 -20.08 73.96 -17.42
CA SER A 920 -19.33 73.34 -18.54
C SER A 920 -18.65 72.04 -18.16
N LEU A 921 -18.12 71.94 -16.94
CA LEU A 921 -17.47 70.72 -16.45
C LEU A 921 -18.47 69.61 -16.14
N GLU A 922 -19.73 69.95 -15.85
CA GLU A 922 -20.81 68.98 -15.68
C GLU A 922 -21.18 68.27 -16.98
N GLU A 923 -21.17 68.98 -18.12
CA GLU A 923 -21.40 68.41 -19.45
C GLU A 923 -20.25 67.48 -19.89
N ASP A 924 -19.00 67.86 -19.62
CA ASP A 924 -17.81 67.03 -19.87
C ASP A 924 -17.83 65.73 -19.01
N TYR A 925 -18.15 65.83 -17.71
CA TYR A 925 -18.26 64.66 -16.83
C TYR A 925 -19.30 63.64 -17.33
N GLN A 926 -20.49 64.11 -17.71
CA GLN A 926 -21.56 63.23 -18.21
C GLN A 926 -21.17 62.53 -19.52
N SER A 927 -20.34 63.17 -20.37
CA SER A 927 -19.81 62.53 -21.58
C SER A 927 -18.82 61.40 -21.23
N VAL A 928 -17.88 61.65 -20.32
CA VAL A 928 -16.85 60.66 -19.93
C VAL A 928 -17.45 59.47 -19.18
N GLU A 929 -18.45 59.68 -18.31
CA GLU A 929 -19.16 58.58 -17.63
C GLU A 929 -19.89 57.66 -18.64
N GLN A 930 -20.54 58.23 -19.66
CA GLN A 930 -21.24 57.44 -20.68
C GLN A 930 -20.31 56.62 -21.58
N GLU A 931 -19.10 57.09 -21.85
CA GLU A 931 -18.09 56.31 -22.59
C GLU A 931 -17.50 55.19 -21.72
N ALA A 932 -17.24 55.46 -20.44
CA ALA A 932 -16.75 54.46 -19.49
C ALA A 932 -17.73 53.28 -19.27
N LEU A 933 -19.02 53.60 -19.10
CA LEU A 933 -20.10 52.61 -18.95
C LEU A 933 -20.26 51.67 -20.15
N ARG A 934 -19.79 52.06 -21.35
CA ARG A 934 -19.76 51.18 -22.54
C ARG A 934 -18.60 50.20 -22.54
N TYR A 935 -17.55 50.45 -21.74
CA TYR A 935 -16.34 49.63 -21.67
C TYR A 935 -16.38 48.63 -20.51
N CYS A 936 -16.85 49.04 -19.33
CA CYS A 936 -17.04 48.15 -18.18
C CYS A 936 -18.01 48.71 -17.12
N ASP A 937 -18.56 47.82 -16.30
CA ASP A 937 -19.37 48.17 -15.12
C ASP A 937 -18.58 49.04 -14.12
N LYS A 938 -19.30 49.84 -13.30
CA LYS A 938 -18.72 50.81 -12.36
C LYS A 938 -17.75 50.17 -11.36
N VAL A 939 -16.51 50.67 -11.33
CA VAL A 939 -15.46 50.25 -10.40
C VAL A 939 -15.13 51.41 -9.44
N GLU A 940 -15.21 51.18 -8.13
CA GLU A 940 -14.82 52.15 -7.10
C GLU A 940 -13.29 52.15 -6.91
N THR A 941 -12.63 53.30 -7.08
CA THR A 941 -11.16 53.38 -7.17
C THR A 941 -10.57 54.59 -6.44
N THR A 942 -9.51 54.37 -5.65
CA THR A 942 -8.83 55.41 -4.85
C THR A 942 -7.40 55.74 -5.33
N ARG A 943 -6.92 55.06 -6.39
CA ARG A 943 -5.57 55.22 -6.96
C ARG A 943 -5.50 56.32 -8.03
N THR A 944 -4.34 56.93 -8.21
CA THR A 944 -4.15 57.97 -9.25
C THR A 944 -3.72 57.39 -10.59
N MET A 945 -3.99 58.11 -11.68
CA MET A 945 -3.67 57.69 -13.05
C MET A 945 -2.17 57.32 -13.22
N ILE A 946 -1.28 58.09 -12.59
CA ILE A 946 0.18 57.85 -12.60
C ILE A 946 0.56 56.55 -11.86
N GLN A 947 -0.11 56.23 -10.74
CA GLN A 947 0.15 55.01 -9.98
C GLN A 947 -0.26 53.77 -10.78
N ILE A 948 -1.44 53.81 -11.42
CA ILE A 948 -1.95 52.72 -12.25
C ILE A 948 -1.06 52.51 -13.48
N GLU A 949 -0.61 53.58 -14.15
CA GLU A 949 0.32 53.46 -15.29
C GLU A 949 1.71 52.94 -14.89
N ALA A 950 2.21 53.31 -13.71
CA ALA A 950 3.47 52.80 -13.18
C ALA A 950 3.38 51.30 -12.86
N GLU A 951 2.34 50.89 -12.11
CA GLU A 951 2.08 49.49 -11.77
C GLU A 951 1.84 48.64 -13.04
N LYS A 952 1.08 49.17 -14.01
CA LYS A 952 0.89 48.55 -15.33
C LYS A 952 2.21 48.38 -16.09
N LYS A 953 3.08 49.40 -16.14
CA LYS A 953 4.41 49.29 -16.77
C LYS A 953 5.31 48.26 -16.08
N GLU A 954 5.29 48.20 -14.76
CA GLU A 954 6.07 47.23 -14.00
C GLU A 954 5.58 45.80 -14.25
N LEU A 955 4.27 45.57 -14.18
CA LEU A 955 3.65 44.28 -14.51
C LEU A 955 3.89 43.87 -15.97
N GLN A 956 3.87 44.81 -16.91
CA GLN A 956 4.24 44.55 -18.31
C GLN A 956 5.73 44.20 -18.47
N LEU A 957 6.63 44.83 -17.72
CA LEU A 957 8.06 44.51 -17.72
C LEU A 957 8.33 43.12 -17.13
N LEU A 958 7.67 42.79 -16.02
CA LEU A 958 7.71 41.47 -15.38
C LEU A 958 7.17 40.39 -16.30
N LYS A 959 6.00 40.62 -16.93
CA LYS A 959 5.42 39.74 -17.96
C LYS A 959 6.40 39.52 -19.12
N LYS A 960 7.10 40.57 -19.57
CA LYS A 960 8.04 40.48 -20.70
C LYS A 960 9.33 39.73 -20.36
N LYS A 961 9.85 39.87 -19.12
CA LYS A 961 10.95 39.05 -18.60
C LYS A 961 10.54 37.58 -18.47
N ALA A 962 9.42 37.30 -17.77
CA ALA A 962 8.91 35.95 -17.58
C ALA A 962 8.63 35.23 -18.92
N ALA A 963 8.07 35.94 -19.91
CA ALA A 963 7.84 35.39 -21.25
C ALA A 963 9.14 35.01 -21.98
N SER A 964 10.24 35.75 -21.76
CA SER A 964 11.55 35.42 -22.35
C SER A 964 12.23 34.20 -21.69
N GLU A 965 11.89 33.91 -20.43
CA GLU A 965 12.42 32.77 -19.68
C GLU A 965 11.58 31.50 -19.85
N ALA A 966 10.27 31.62 -20.09
CA ALA A 966 9.34 30.50 -20.13
C ALA A 966 9.33 29.72 -21.45
N GLY A 967 9.50 30.40 -22.60
CA GLY A 967 9.72 29.79 -23.92
C GLY A 967 8.60 28.92 -24.54
N ILE A 968 7.53 28.59 -23.80
CA ILE A 968 6.48 27.63 -24.18
C ILE A 968 5.09 28.19 -23.81
N SER A 969 4.04 27.83 -24.56
CA SER A 969 2.66 28.27 -24.27
C SER A 969 1.99 27.48 -23.12
N LEU A 970 0.91 28.04 -22.55
CA LEU A 970 0.16 27.44 -21.44
C LEU A 970 -0.47 26.09 -21.81
N GLU A 971 -1.02 25.97 -23.03
CA GLU A 971 -1.65 24.75 -23.53
C GLU A 971 -0.61 23.65 -23.72
N GLN A 972 0.51 23.95 -24.40
CA GLN A 972 1.63 23.01 -24.56
C GLN A 972 2.22 22.56 -23.21
N ALA A 973 2.37 23.47 -22.25
CA ALA A 973 2.85 23.12 -20.90
C ALA A 973 1.85 22.24 -20.13
N ALA A 974 0.55 22.43 -20.34
CA ALA A 974 -0.50 21.61 -19.73
C ALA A 974 -0.60 20.22 -20.37
N GLU A 975 -0.52 20.13 -21.71
CA GLU A 975 -0.49 18.88 -22.46
C GLU A 975 0.74 18.04 -22.10
N GLU A 976 1.93 18.64 -22.05
CA GLU A 976 3.16 17.93 -21.69
C GLU A 976 3.12 17.47 -20.23
N LEU A 977 2.60 18.29 -19.29
CA LEU A 977 2.37 17.86 -17.91
C LEU A 977 1.40 16.67 -17.82
N GLN A 978 0.30 16.70 -18.58
CA GLN A 978 -0.70 15.63 -18.59
C GLN A 978 -0.11 14.34 -19.16
N LYS A 979 0.65 14.43 -20.27
CA LYS A 979 1.35 13.31 -20.92
C LYS A 979 2.44 12.69 -20.05
N ARG A 980 3.25 13.50 -19.34
CA ARG A 980 4.25 12.96 -18.41
C ARG A 980 3.60 12.32 -17.19
N LYS A 981 2.48 12.85 -16.70
CA LYS A 981 1.71 12.24 -15.60
C LYS A 981 1.00 10.95 -16.00
N SER A 982 0.44 10.84 -17.20
CA SER A 982 -0.17 9.58 -17.65
C SER A 982 0.89 8.48 -17.80
N ALA A 983 2.00 8.77 -18.47
CA ALA A 983 3.12 7.84 -18.62
C ALA A 983 3.71 7.39 -17.26
N LEU A 984 3.81 8.30 -16.28
CA LEU A 984 4.24 7.96 -14.92
C LEU A 984 3.24 7.04 -14.20
N ASN A 985 1.94 7.30 -14.31
CA ASN A 985 0.91 6.47 -13.69
C ASN A 985 0.85 5.08 -14.33
N GLU A 986 0.89 5.00 -15.66
CA GLU A 986 0.95 3.74 -16.42
C GLU A 986 2.16 2.89 -15.98
N ALA A 987 3.35 3.51 -15.86
CA ALA A 987 4.55 2.83 -15.37
C ALA A 987 4.43 2.37 -13.90
N LYS A 988 3.79 3.17 -13.03
CA LYS A 988 3.53 2.81 -11.64
C LYS A 988 2.58 1.61 -11.50
N ASP A 989 1.49 1.62 -12.26
CA ASP A 989 0.52 0.52 -12.25
C ASP A 989 1.14 -0.76 -12.84
N GLU A 990 1.96 -0.65 -13.89
CA GLU A 990 2.68 -1.80 -14.45
C GLU A 990 3.68 -2.40 -13.44
N VAL A 991 4.54 -1.58 -12.83
CA VAL A 991 5.49 -2.01 -11.78
C VAL A 991 4.77 -2.64 -10.59
N LYS A 992 3.64 -2.06 -10.16
CA LYS A 992 2.80 -2.63 -9.09
C LYS A 992 2.25 -4.00 -9.47
N SER A 993 1.73 -4.16 -10.69
CA SER A 993 1.19 -5.44 -11.17
C SER A 993 2.26 -6.52 -11.29
N MET A 994 3.47 -6.17 -11.74
CA MET A 994 4.61 -7.09 -11.81
C MET A 994 5.11 -7.51 -10.42
N ASN A 995 5.18 -6.59 -9.45
CA ASN A 995 5.51 -6.92 -8.05
C ASN A 995 4.47 -7.86 -7.42
N GLU A 996 3.18 -7.63 -7.69
CA GLU A 996 2.13 -8.51 -7.19
C GLU A 996 2.18 -9.91 -7.83
N ALA A 997 2.46 -9.99 -9.14
CA ALA A 997 2.68 -11.25 -9.85
C ALA A 997 3.89 -12.02 -9.30
N GLU A 998 5.03 -11.37 -9.05
CA GLU A 998 6.21 -11.97 -8.44
C GLU A 998 5.88 -12.58 -7.08
N ARG A 999 5.20 -11.82 -6.21
CA ARG A 999 4.82 -12.23 -4.85
C ARG A 999 3.88 -13.44 -4.85
N ARG A 1000 2.89 -13.44 -5.76
CA ARG A 1000 1.95 -14.56 -5.96
C ARG A 1000 2.65 -15.81 -6.51
N LEU A 1001 3.58 -15.65 -7.46
CA LEU A 1001 4.36 -16.76 -8.00
C LEU A 1001 5.29 -17.36 -6.93
N ARG A 1002 5.99 -16.54 -6.15
CA ARG A 1002 6.90 -16.98 -5.08
C ARG A 1002 6.16 -17.74 -3.97
N SER A 1003 5.01 -17.24 -3.52
CA SER A 1003 4.17 -17.92 -2.52
C SER A 1003 3.58 -19.23 -3.06
N SER A 1004 3.05 -19.24 -4.28
CA SER A 1004 2.61 -20.46 -4.97
C SER A 1004 3.73 -21.50 -5.09
N LEU A 1005 4.96 -21.07 -5.40
CA LEU A 1005 6.12 -21.95 -5.54
C LEU A 1005 6.48 -22.61 -4.19
N ALA A 1006 6.47 -21.86 -3.08
CA ALA A 1006 6.71 -22.42 -1.75
C ALA A 1006 5.68 -23.51 -1.36
N VAL A 1007 4.39 -23.23 -1.56
CA VAL A 1007 3.31 -24.22 -1.31
C VAL A 1007 3.46 -25.46 -2.21
N ARG A 1008 3.89 -25.28 -3.46
CA ARG A 1008 4.16 -26.37 -4.41
C ARG A 1008 5.33 -27.26 -4.00
N TYR A 1009 6.43 -26.71 -3.48
CA TYR A 1009 7.54 -27.49 -2.93
C TYR A 1009 7.14 -28.23 -1.63
N ALA A 1010 6.34 -27.61 -0.76
CA ALA A 1010 5.81 -28.27 0.43
C ALA A 1010 4.94 -29.49 0.05
N LYS A 1011 3.99 -29.32 -0.88
CA LYS A 1011 3.17 -30.41 -1.43
C LYS A 1011 4.00 -31.48 -2.12
N TRP A 1012 5.05 -31.11 -2.85
CA TRP A 1012 5.95 -32.07 -3.49
C TRP A 1012 6.72 -32.93 -2.47
N ASN A 1013 7.20 -32.32 -1.37
CA ASN A 1013 7.84 -33.09 -0.28
C ASN A 1013 6.85 -34.05 0.39
N PHE A 1014 5.61 -33.60 0.63
CA PHE A 1014 4.53 -34.44 1.15
C PHE A 1014 4.22 -35.61 0.22
N PHE A 1015 4.02 -35.37 -1.09
CA PHE A 1015 3.77 -36.43 -2.07
C PHE A 1015 4.96 -37.40 -2.17
N ARG A 1016 6.20 -36.91 -2.18
CA ARG A 1016 7.40 -37.77 -2.21
C ARG A 1016 7.43 -38.73 -1.01
N ARG A 1017 7.14 -38.23 0.20
CA ARG A 1017 7.08 -39.05 1.42
C ARG A 1017 5.93 -40.06 1.36
N SER A 1018 4.71 -39.60 1.05
CA SER A 1018 3.50 -40.43 1.01
C SER A 1018 3.53 -41.51 -0.10
N ILE A 1019 4.25 -41.26 -1.20
CA ILE A 1019 4.48 -42.28 -2.24
C ILE A 1019 5.56 -43.27 -1.77
N ALA A 1020 6.63 -42.80 -1.11
CA ALA A 1020 7.69 -43.68 -0.59
C ALA A 1020 7.18 -44.64 0.51
N VAL A 1021 6.35 -44.16 1.44
CA VAL A 1021 5.71 -44.98 2.48
C VAL A 1021 4.80 -46.04 1.86
N ARG A 1022 3.83 -45.64 1.02
CA ARG A 1022 2.95 -46.60 0.32
C ARG A 1022 3.69 -47.60 -0.54
N ALA A 1023 4.77 -47.19 -1.21
CA ALA A 1023 5.63 -48.10 -1.97
C ALA A 1023 6.35 -49.11 -1.07
N LYS A 1024 6.85 -48.70 0.11
CA LYS A 1024 7.48 -49.57 1.12
C LYS A 1024 6.49 -50.65 1.60
N SER A 1025 5.28 -50.25 2.02
CA SER A 1025 4.24 -51.19 2.51
C SER A 1025 3.75 -52.14 1.42
N ASN A 1026 3.41 -51.62 0.23
CA ASN A 1026 2.94 -52.47 -0.87
C ASN A 1026 4.04 -53.38 -1.44
N PHE A 1027 5.31 -52.97 -1.42
CA PHE A 1027 6.43 -53.85 -1.79
C PHE A 1027 6.56 -55.05 -0.85
N ALA A 1028 6.48 -54.83 0.47
CA ALA A 1028 6.51 -55.89 1.48
C ALA A 1028 5.33 -56.86 1.31
N ARG A 1029 4.10 -56.34 1.16
CA ARG A 1029 2.89 -57.13 0.89
C ARG A 1029 3.01 -57.98 -0.38
N ASN A 1030 3.54 -57.40 -1.45
CA ASN A 1030 3.73 -58.06 -2.73
C ASN A 1030 4.78 -59.20 -2.63
N LEU A 1031 5.89 -59.00 -1.91
CA LEU A 1031 6.87 -60.07 -1.64
C LEU A 1031 6.30 -61.21 -0.79
N GLY A 1032 5.49 -60.88 0.22
CA GLY A 1032 4.86 -61.86 1.11
C GLY A 1032 3.99 -62.89 0.38
N THR A 1033 3.40 -62.51 -0.76
CA THR A 1033 2.62 -63.41 -1.64
C THR A 1033 3.44 -64.63 -2.12
N ARG A 1034 4.77 -64.52 -2.17
CA ARG A 1034 5.70 -65.58 -2.57
C ARG A 1034 6.36 -66.30 -1.39
N GLY A 1035 6.11 -65.86 -0.16
CA GLY A 1035 6.80 -66.30 1.06
C GLY A 1035 8.18 -65.66 1.25
N TYR A 1036 8.42 -64.50 0.63
CA TYR A 1036 9.63 -63.69 0.81
C TYR A 1036 9.34 -62.52 1.76
N GLU A 1037 10.34 -62.13 2.55
CA GLU A 1037 10.29 -60.91 3.37
C GLU A 1037 11.16 -59.83 2.74
N GLY A 1038 10.82 -58.57 2.89
CA GLY A 1038 11.63 -57.48 2.34
C GLY A 1038 11.04 -56.09 2.53
N THR A 1039 11.86 -55.08 2.30
CA THR A 1039 11.49 -53.67 2.49
C THR A 1039 12.27 -52.75 1.54
N LEU A 1040 11.74 -51.55 1.32
CA LEU A 1040 12.38 -50.48 0.56
C LEU A 1040 13.02 -49.47 1.53
N LYS A 1041 14.33 -49.26 1.39
CA LYS A 1041 15.06 -48.23 2.12
C LYS A 1041 15.27 -47.01 1.22
N PHE A 1042 14.43 -46.00 1.40
CA PHE A 1042 14.56 -44.68 0.78
C PHE A 1042 15.49 -43.79 1.64
N ASN A 1043 16.52 -43.22 1.03
CA ASN A 1043 17.29 -42.12 1.61
C ASN A 1043 17.12 -40.89 0.72
N HIS A 1044 16.22 -40.00 1.15
CA HIS A 1044 15.81 -38.80 0.43
C HIS A 1044 16.83 -37.65 0.46
N LYS A 1045 17.81 -37.68 1.38
CA LYS A 1045 18.91 -36.70 1.49
C LYS A 1045 20.03 -37.01 0.47
N SER A 1046 20.40 -38.29 0.32
CA SER A 1046 21.49 -38.77 -0.55
C SER A 1046 21.02 -39.36 -1.88
N GLU A 1047 19.73 -39.22 -2.19
CA GLU A 1047 19.07 -39.68 -3.43
C GLU A 1047 19.29 -41.17 -3.75
N LYS A 1048 19.06 -42.05 -2.76
CA LYS A 1048 19.28 -43.50 -2.89
C LYS A 1048 18.05 -44.30 -2.50
N LEU A 1049 17.78 -45.36 -3.26
CA LEU A 1049 16.73 -46.36 -2.99
C LEU A 1049 17.35 -47.74 -3.07
N SER A 1050 17.33 -48.47 -1.95
CA SER A 1050 17.82 -49.85 -1.91
C SER A 1050 16.71 -50.83 -1.53
N LEU A 1051 16.65 -51.93 -2.28
CA LEU A 1051 15.76 -53.07 -2.01
C LEU A 1051 16.50 -54.03 -1.07
N VAL A 1052 15.84 -54.43 0.01
CA VAL A 1052 16.31 -55.49 0.91
C VAL A 1052 15.31 -56.63 0.84
N VAL A 1053 15.76 -57.84 0.51
CA VAL A 1053 14.90 -59.02 0.35
C VAL A 1053 15.57 -60.24 0.98
N ASP A 1054 14.81 -61.00 1.77
CA ASP A 1054 15.18 -62.31 2.31
C ASP A 1054 14.26 -63.37 1.70
N THR A 1055 14.87 -64.35 1.01
CA THR A 1055 14.16 -65.41 0.29
C THR A 1055 14.03 -66.73 1.08
N ARG A 1056 14.48 -66.77 2.35
CA ARG A 1056 14.58 -68.00 3.16
C ARG A 1056 13.69 -68.05 4.41
N ALA A 1057 12.88 -67.02 4.68
CA ALA A 1057 12.00 -66.95 5.86
C ALA A 1057 11.12 -68.21 6.04
N HIS A 1058 10.51 -68.71 4.96
CA HIS A 1058 9.57 -69.83 5.05
C HIS A 1058 10.24 -71.21 5.30
N ASP A 1059 11.50 -71.42 4.90
CA ASP A 1059 12.16 -72.74 4.92
C ASP A 1059 12.65 -73.14 6.33
N GLN A 1060 12.71 -72.18 7.27
CA GLN A 1060 13.06 -72.43 8.67
C GLN A 1060 11.88 -72.92 9.52
N SER A 1061 10.63 -72.63 9.11
CA SER A 1061 9.42 -73.04 9.85
C SER A 1061 9.27 -74.57 10.01
N ASN A 1062 9.83 -75.36 9.09
CA ASN A 1062 9.76 -76.82 9.09
C ASN A 1062 11.05 -77.53 9.57
N ARG A 1063 12.05 -76.79 10.09
CA ARG A 1063 13.26 -77.39 10.69
C ARG A 1063 13.54 -76.82 12.09
N ALA A 1064 12.72 -77.24 13.05
CA ALA A 1064 13.02 -77.07 14.47
C ALA A 1064 14.29 -77.88 14.84
N GLY A 1065 15.48 -77.27 14.76
CA GLY A 1065 16.71 -78.04 14.96
C GLY A 1065 18.09 -77.37 14.82
N SER A 1066 18.23 -76.04 14.78
CA SER A 1066 19.54 -75.41 15.08
C SER A 1066 19.43 -73.93 15.45
N ALA A 1067 20.00 -73.56 16.59
CA ALA A 1067 20.14 -72.17 17.01
C ALA A 1067 21.37 -71.53 16.35
N ALA A 1068 21.18 -70.82 15.24
CA ALA A 1068 22.20 -69.97 14.65
C ALA A 1068 22.23 -68.60 15.36
N THR A 1069 23.42 -68.15 15.77
CA THR A 1069 23.65 -66.88 16.49
C THR A 1069 23.29 -65.65 15.64
N GLN A 1070 22.87 -64.55 16.28
CA GLN A 1070 22.50 -63.29 15.61
C GLN A 1070 23.56 -62.78 14.61
N THR A 1071 24.84 -63.03 14.87
CA THR A 1071 25.96 -62.66 13.97
C THR A 1071 25.88 -63.30 12.58
N GLN A 1072 25.22 -64.45 12.41
CA GLN A 1072 25.02 -65.09 11.10
C GLN A 1072 23.81 -64.55 10.34
N ARG A 1073 22.81 -63.93 11.01
CA ARG A 1073 21.64 -63.33 10.36
C ARG A 1073 22.02 -62.08 9.55
N ALA A 1074 22.93 -61.26 10.07
CA ALA A 1074 23.43 -60.07 9.37
C ALA A 1074 24.21 -60.39 8.09
N ALA A 1075 24.78 -61.59 7.96
CA ALA A 1075 25.53 -62.02 6.78
C ALA A 1075 24.66 -62.63 5.66
N GLN A 1076 23.35 -62.79 5.89
CA GLN A 1076 22.42 -63.45 4.97
C GLN A 1076 21.34 -62.51 4.39
N GLN A 1077 21.28 -61.24 4.82
CA GLN A 1077 20.51 -60.22 4.11
C GLN A 1077 21.18 -59.90 2.77
N HIS A 1078 20.59 -60.37 1.67
CA HIS A 1078 21.10 -60.10 0.34
C HIS A 1078 20.80 -58.64 -0.05
N SER A 1079 21.82 -57.78 -0.01
CA SER A 1079 21.84 -56.59 -0.86
C SER A 1079 21.64 -57.00 -2.33
N ASN A 1080 21.14 -56.10 -3.18
CA ASN A 1080 20.73 -56.36 -4.58
C ASN A 1080 21.73 -57.19 -5.43
N LYS A 1081 23.02 -57.17 -5.06
CA LYS A 1081 24.12 -57.94 -5.67
C LYS A 1081 24.12 -59.45 -5.37
N GLY A 1082 23.47 -59.91 -4.29
CA GLY A 1082 23.51 -61.29 -3.81
C GLY A 1082 22.36 -62.21 -4.26
N MET A 1083 21.31 -61.64 -4.85
CA MET A 1083 20.10 -62.37 -5.28
C MET A 1083 20.32 -63.12 -6.60
N SER A 1084 19.67 -64.27 -6.77
CA SER A 1084 19.54 -64.96 -8.05
C SER A 1084 18.82 -64.11 -9.10
N GLY A 1085 19.11 -64.32 -10.39
CA GLY A 1085 18.45 -63.57 -11.48
C GLY A 1085 16.93 -63.67 -11.46
N GLY A 1086 16.38 -64.83 -11.08
CA GLY A 1086 14.93 -65.04 -10.95
C GLY A 1086 14.32 -64.43 -9.69
N GLU A 1087 15.08 -64.30 -8.60
CA GLU A 1087 14.65 -63.63 -7.37
C GLU A 1087 14.66 -62.11 -7.56
N ARG A 1088 15.73 -61.57 -8.17
CA ARG A 1088 15.84 -60.16 -8.51
C ARG A 1088 14.70 -59.74 -9.44
N SER A 1089 14.41 -60.53 -10.46
CA SER A 1089 13.32 -60.26 -11.39
C SER A 1089 11.95 -60.24 -10.72
N PHE A 1090 11.72 -61.16 -9.77
CA PHE A 1090 10.50 -61.15 -8.97
C PHE A 1090 10.40 -59.91 -8.06
N ALA A 1091 11.46 -59.57 -7.32
CA ALA A 1091 11.50 -58.37 -6.49
C ALA A 1091 11.30 -57.08 -7.31
N THR A 1092 11.91 -56.97 -8.49
CA THR A 1092 11.72 -55.84 -9.41
C THR A 1092 10.28 -55.74 -9.91
N ALA A 1093 9.59 -56.86 -10.15
CA ALA A 1093 8.15 -56.85 -10.47
C ALA A 1093 7.30 -56.39 -9.26
N CYS A 1094 7.63 -56.81 -8.03
CA CYS A 1094 6.98 -56.31 -6.81
C CYS A 1094 7.17 -54.79 -6.62
N LEU A 1095 8.37 -54.26 -6.93
CA LEU A 1095 8.65 -52.83 -6.90
C LEU A 1095 7.82 -52.09 -7.95
N LEU A 1096 7.77 -52.60 -9.19
CA LEU A 1096 6.97 -52.01 -10.26
C LEU A 1096 5.47 -51.93 -9.88
N LEU A 1097 4.92 -53.03 -9.35
CA LEU A 1097 3.55 -53.08 -8.83
C LEU A 1097 3.32 -52.07 -7.69
N SER A 1098 4.26 -51.91 -6.76
CA SER A 1098 4.14 -50.94 -5.66
C SER A 1098 4.20 -49.48 -6.12
N LEU A 1099 4.88 -49.19 -7.23
CA LEU A 1099 4.94 -47.84 -7.82
C LEU A 1099 3.75 -47.55 -8.74
N TRP A 1100 3.16 -48.57 -9.36
CA TRP A 1100 1.95 -48.43 -10.18
C TRP A 1100 0.76 -47.87 -9.41
N GLN A 1101 0.58 -48.23 -8.14
CA GLN A 1101 -0.50 -47.70 -7.29
C GLN A 1101 -0.38 -46.19 -7.00
N ALA A 1102 0.77 -45.58 -7.30
CA ALA A 1102 0.97 -44.13 -7.26
C ALA A 1102 0.81 -43.43 -8.62
N MET A 1103 0.51 -44.17 -9.71
CA MET A 1103 0.37 -43.64 -11.07
C MET A 1103 -1.06 -43.74 -11.61
N SER A 1104 -1.66 -42.59 -11.91
CA SER A 1104 -3.00 -42.44 -12.50
C SER A 1104 -3.03 -42.48 -14.04
N SER A 1105 -2.21 -43.32 -14.69
CA SER A 1105 -2.27 -43.51 -16.15
C SER A 1105 -3.34 -44.53 -16.54
N PRO A 1106 -4.18 -44.27 -17.58
CA PRO A 1106 -5.21 -45.21 -18.05
C PRO A 1106 -4.66 -46.42 -18.81
N ILE A 1107 -3.36 -46.43 -19.15
CA ILE A 1107 -2.70 -47.54 -19.85
C ILE A 1107 -1.46 -47.95 -19.06
N ARG A 1108 -1.10 -49.24 -19.07
CA ARG A 1108 0.17 -49.79 -18.54
C ARG A 1108 0.71 -50.85 -19.50
N CYS A 1109 1.95 -50.68 -19.96
CA CYS A 1109 2.56 -51.51 -21.00
C CYS A 1109 3.83 -52.22 -20.49
N LEU A 1110 3.91 -53.54 -20.68
CA LEU A 1110 5.06 -54.38 -20.30
C LEU A 1110 5.59 -55.16 -21.51
N ASP A 1111 6.87 -55.00 -21.87
CA ASP A 1111 7.55 -55.87 -22.83
C ASP A 1111 8.48 -56.85 -22.11
N GLU A 1112 8.26 -58.16 -22.30
CA GLU A 1112 9.15 -59.25 -21.90
C GLU A 1112 9.49 -59.33 -20.40
N PHE A 1113 8.55 -58.91 -19.55
CA PHE A 1113 8.68 -58.83 -18.08
C PHE A 1113 9.04 -60.16 -17.38
N ASP A 1114 8.83 -61.29 -18.05
CA ASP A 1114 8.96 -62.65 -17.52
C ASP A 1114 10.21 -63.41 -17.99
N ILE A 1115 11.06 -62.83 -18.85
CA ILE A 1115 12.20 -63.55 -19.47
C ILE A 1115 13.19 -64.14 -18.48
N PHE A 1116 13.45 -63.45 -17.36
CA PHE A 1116 14.46 -63.82 -16.38
C PHE A 1116 13.88 -64.55 -15.15
N MET A 1117 12.57 -64.84 -15.15
CA MET A 1117 11.89 -65.57 -14.09
C MET A 1117 11.86 -67.08 -14.36
N ASP A 1118 11.91 -67.89 -13.29
CA ASP A 1118 11.55 -69.30 -13.40
C ASP A 1118 10.02 -69.47 -13.52
N GLN A 1119 9.57 -70.70 -13.84
CA GLN A 1119 8.16 -71.00 -14.09
C GLN A 1119 7.26 -70.74 -12.86
N VAL A 1120 7.80 -70.79 -11.64
CA VAL A 1120 7.06 -70.58 -10.38
C VAL A 1120 6.90 -69.08 -10.12
N ASN A 1121 7.99 -68.34 -10.12
CA ASN A 1121 7.99 -66.89 -9.94
C ASN A 1121 7.20 -66.19 -11.05
N ARG A 1122 7.27 -66.69 -12.29
CA ARG A 1122 6.45 -66.24 -13.43
C ARG A 1122 4.96 -66.45 -13.19
N ARG A 1123 4.54 -67.63 -12.68
CA ARG A 1123 3.13 -67.89 -12.34
C ARG A 1123 2.62 -66.90 -11.29
N VAL A 1124 3.40 -66.67 -10.23
CA VAL A 1124 3.03 -65.77 -9.13
C VAL A 1124 3.00 -64.31 -9.58
N ALA A 1125 4.01 -63.84 -10.31
CA ALA A 1125 4.07 -62.46 -10.82
C ALA A 1125 2.89 -62.16 -11.78
N LEU A 1126 2.56 -63.08 -12.68
CA LEU A 1126 1.41 -62.94 -13.57
C LEU A 1126 0.08 -62.91 -12.80
N GLN A 1127 -0.06 -63.74 -11.76
CA GLN A 1127 -1.25 -63.70 -10.89
C GLN A 1127 -1.39 -62.36 -10.16
N MET A 1128 -0.27 -61.80 -9.67
CA MET A 1128 -0.27 -60.50 -9.00
C MET A 1128 -0.68 -59.37 -9.95
N ILE A 1129 -0.19 -59.38 -11.20
CA ILE A 1129 -0.59 -58.39 -12.22
C ILE A 1129 -2.07 -58.55 -12.60
N ILE A 1130 -2.59 -59.78 -12.73
CA ILE A 1130 -4.01 -60.04 -13.02
C ILE A 1130 -4.90 -59.58 -11.85
N ASN A 1131 -4.48 -59.81 -10.60
CA ASN A 1131 -5.20 -59.34 -9.42
C ASN A 1131 -5.21 -57.80 -9.32
N GLU A 1132 -4.07 -57.16 -9.58
CA GLU A 1132 -3.96 -55.68 -9.64
C GLU A 1132 -4.87 -55.10 -10.74
N ALA A 1133 -4.92 -55.72 -11.92
CA ALA A 1133 -5.81 -55.31 -13.01
C ALA A 1133 -7.30 -55.57 -12.75
N LYS A 1134 -7.64 -56.48 -11.82
CA LYS A 1134 -9.02 -56.65 -11.31
C LYS A 1134 -9.37 -55.58 -10.28
N ALA A 1135 -8.41 -55.12 -9.47
CA ALA A 1135 -8.58 -54.02 -8.53
C ALA A 1135 -8.62 -52.64 -9.21
N THR A 1136 -8.08 -52.51 -10.42
CA THR A 1136 -8.02 -51.24 -11.20
C THR A 1136 -8.78 -51.36 -12.53
N PRO A 1137 -10.12 -51.50 -12.52
CA PRO A 1137 -10.94 -51.73 -13.73
C PRO A 1137 -10.88 -50.57 -14.76
N HIS A 1138 -10.42 -49.40 -14.33
CA HIS A 1138 -10.21 -48.20 -15.14
C HIS A 1138 -8.81 -48.13 -15.81
N VAL A 1139 -7.98 -49.18 -15.73
CA VAL A 1139 -6.66 -49.24 -16.36
C VAL A 1139 -6.56 -50.37 -17.38
N GLN A 1140 -6.09 -50.05 -18.58
CA GLN A 1140 -5.79 -51.01 -19.64
C GLN A 1140 -4.36 -51.53 -19.52
N TYR A 1141 -4.19 -52.85 -19.44
CA TYR A 1141 -2.89 -53.50 -19.40
C TYR A 1141 -2.56 -54.11 -20.77
N ILE A 1142 -1.37 -53.85 -21.29
CA ILE A 1142 -0.83 -54.47 -22.52
C ILE A 1142 0.50 -55.15 -22.18
N MET A 1143 0.44 -56.47 -21.99
CA MET A 1143 1.59 -57.31 -21.66
C MET A 1143 2.06 -58.07 -22.89
N ILE A 1144 3.35 -58.00 -23.22
CA ILE A 1144 3.98 -58.77 -24.29
C ILE A 1144 4.89 -59.83 -23.64
N THR A 1145 4.72 -61.10 -24.00
CA THR A 1145 5.58 -62.20 -23.55
C THR A 1145 6.04 -63.07 -24.72
N PRO A 1146 7.30 -63.55 -24.73
CA PRO A 1146 7.80 -64.54 -25.69
C PRO A 1146 7.51 -65.98 -25.29
N GLN A 1147 7.05 -66.24 -24.06
CA GLN A 1147 6.86 -67.58 -23.49
C GLN A 1147 5.37 -67.97 -23.45
N ASP A 1148 5.07 -69.25 -23.66
CA ASP A 1148 3.69 -69.78 -23.56
C ASP A 1148 3.09 -69.61 -22.16
N MET A 1149 1.77 -69.49 -22.07
CA MET A 1149 1.05 -69.26 -20.81
C MET A 1149 1.14 -70.44 -19.83
N PRO A 1150 1.32 -70.19 -18.51
CA PRO A 1150 1.08 -71.20 -17.48
C PRO A 1150 -0.38 -71.66 -17.47
N ASP A 1151 -0.65 -72.90 -17.04
CA ASP A 1151 -2.03 -73.42 -17.01
C ASP A 1151 -2.84 -72.75 -15.89
N MET A 1152 -3.69 -71.78 -16.28
CA MET A 1152 -4.47 -70.86 -15.41
C MET A 1152 -5.95 -70.83 -15.83
N ARG A 1153 -6.53 -71.98 -16.23
CA ARG A 1153 -7.84 -72.11 -16.92
C ARG A 1153 -9.11 -71.75 -16.11
N GLY A 1154 -8.98 -70.97 -15.03
CA GLY A 1154 -10.12 -70.40 -14.28
C GLY A 1154 -9.90 -68.96 -13.81
N GLU A 1155 -8.78 -68.32 -14.15
CA GLU A 1155 -8.41 -66.98 -13.62
C GLU A 1155 -8.49 -65.88 -14.71
N LEU A 1156 -8.84 -66.27 -15.95
CA LEU A 1156 -8.59 -65.57 -17.22
C LEU A 1156 -9.82 -64.90 -17.88
N ASP A 1157 -11.01 -64.93 -17.28
CA ASP A 1157 -12.26 -64.49 -17.92
C ASP A 1157 -12.24 -63.02 -18.43
N ASP A 1158 -11.43 -62.15 -17.80
CA ASP A 1158 -11.22 -60.73 -18.16
C ASP A 1158 -9.96 -60.48 -19.04
N VAL A 1159 -9.27 -61.54 -19.51
CA VAL A 1159 -7.97 -61.44 -20.20
C VAL A 1159 -8.08 -61.74 -21.70
N ARG A 1160 -7.83 -60.72 -22.55
CA ARG A 1160 -7.79 -60.88 -24.02
C ARG A 1160 -6.42 -61.40 -24.45
N ILE A 1161 -6.36 -62.66 -24.88
CA ILE A 1161 -5.14 -63.27 -25.45
C ILE A 1161 -5.05 -62.94 -26.95
N LEU A 1162 -3.89 -62.46 -27.39
CA LEU A 1162 -3.62 -61.95 -28.74
C LEU A 1162 -2.35 -62.59 -29.29
N VAL A 1163 -2.46 -63.43 -30.33
CA VAL A 1163 -1.31 -64.17 -30.90
C VAL A 1163 -0.80 -63.48 -32.17
N VAL A 1164 0.47 -63.07 -32.16
CA VAL A 1164 1.16 -62.42 -33.28
C VAL A 1164 1.89 -63.47 -34.11
N ASN A 1165 1.47 -63.63 -35.36
CA ASN A 1165 2.13 -64.51 -36.32
C ASN A 1165 3.47 -63.91 -36.81
N PRO A 1166 4.46 -64.73 -37.21
CA PRO A 1166 5.68 -64.24 -37.82
C PRO A 1166 5.37 -63.41 -39.09
N PRO A 1167 6.04 -62.25 -39.31
CA PRO A 1167 5.83 -61.47 -40.51
C PRO A 1167 6.37 -62.22 -41.74
N GLU A 1168 5.70 -62.07 -42.87
CA GLU A 1168 6.15 -62.62 -44.15
C GLU A 1168 7.54 -62.10 -44.49
N ARG A 1169 8.53 -63.00 -44.43
CA ARG A 1169 9.89 -62.75 -44.90
C ARG A 1169 9.97 -63.25 -46.34
N ASN A 1170 10.13 -62.34 -47.29
CA ASN A 1170 10.60 -62.72 -48.62
C ASN A 1170 12.03 -63.26 -48.50
N GLU A 1171 12.18 -64.59 -48.53
CA GLU A 1171 13.48 -65.24 -48.64
C GLU A 1171 14.06 -64.96 -50.04
N GLY A 1172 14.91 -63.94 -50.15
CA GLY A 1172 15.40 -63.48 -51.45
C GLY A 1172 16.43 -62.36 -51.43
N ALA A 1173 17.31 -62.32 -50.42
CA ALA A 1173 18.43 -61.36 -50.37
C ALA A 1173 19.57 -61.84 -49.44
N LEU A 1174 20.20 -62.97 -49.76
CA LEU A 1174 21.47 -63.40 -49.16
C LEU A 1174 22.47 -63.82 -50.26
N ALA A 1175 23.13 -62.83 -50.85
CA ALA A 1175 24.42 -62.95 -51.55
C ALA A 1175 24.95 -61.52 -51.79
N GLY A 1176 26.01 -61.13 -51.09
CA GLY A 1176 26.59 -59.77 -51.11
C GLY A 1176 27.53 -59.57 -49.92
#